data_AF-A0A166EG85-F1
#
_entry.id   AF-A0A166EG85-F1
#
_cell.length_a   1.000
_cell.length_b   1.000
_cell.length_c   1.000
_cell.angle_alpha   90.00
_cell.angle_beta   90.00
_cell.angle_gamma   90.00
#
_symmetry.space_group_name_H-M   'P 1'
#
loop_
_entity.id
_entity.type
_entity.pdbx_description
1 polymer ?
#
loop_
_entity_poly.entity_id
_entity_poly.type
_entity_poly.pdbx_seq_one_letter_code
_entity_poly.pdbx_strand_id
1 'polypeptide(L)'
;MTIQHKRREAVGKRWLLRLMGVLFSTLLLSILLFMTAFLLQAWVVAYSQPTPQPVLIAAAVIVAGLVLAIMIIIIATTFHAVKWENSPFETPLSSLLRRLLPDLSEEEDDEDGDEEDVGDLLEVKKDDDEDVETLKVYAGVVLNATEPETLEYAVPSYRWNDWLLFKDDLLPLFEAVYERFMASDTSIRVKETVIQHLIEFRKGTIFFHHEGQENKVADWCWSTCQDLCTQSHDLHARLFPLQILFTLELPNNENFRDLLQAPYVECMNRVLASYDLDGNLGEREDIFSSAVIECSSLLSDKKEDLVTQILSTRPFSILKSLIKSSMEIHDMKELVSFIVEGPEITLLNEMSELVSNPPEGRAIKILAFLDVLTRSPPPDLTVPDHFDLSRSLFGLTRSDLGSSDWINYSKVLIYLFDHGAFDRLTDPCAALPFLKWLCTRSGEEAERATFYLNNYATRFTEATELLPGDRRSLITDLSTFAHDLEADAGGNATTIFVKAFDRCNALLLSDHPLDLSREESVLILRSVLRNPILDWNNIRHFMRRVPRDHEMGWEVIIQALNQGKVPYVGWFLSPMSFFCSLLEERGFIRFIDSDIDISPLLAHLTSHKPHIGSWTRYSNALISCIDRGNVFERITDRASARKFFELCLNKDYETFEDDRESAKYYLKQLDRQDILARTSRRPHLLARACNNLTKRLGIASKVKSTELATAEAHMSLEMEEPPSVLPDISDPDREDTATSNPQS
;
A
#
# COMPACT_ATOMS: atom_id res chain seq x y z
N MET A 1 -39.22 10.30 24.83
CA MET A 1 -38.96 11.22 25.97
C MET A 1 -38.33 12.48 25.36
N THR A 2 -39.00 13.62 25.46
CA THR A 2 -38.90 14.77 24.52
C THR A 2 -37.57 15.53 24.59
N ILE A 3 -37.01 15.87 23.41
CA ILE A 3 -35.81 16.69 23.13
C ILE A 3 -35.62 17.89 24.08
N GLN A 4 -36.72 18.53 24.49
CA GLN A 4 -36.71 19.64 25.47
C GLN A 4 -36.14 19.28 26.85
N HIS A 5 -36.20 18.01 27.27
CA HIS A 5 -35.65 17.56 28.55
C HIS A 5 -34.11 17.51 28.50
N LYS A 6 -33.53 16.94 27.44
CA LYS A 6 -32.08 16.91 27.23
C LYS A 6 -31.47 18.30 27.06
N ARG A 7 -32.17 19.22 26.37
CA ARG A 7 -31.74 20.62 26.26
C ARG A 7 -31.66 21.33 27.62
N ARG A 8 -32.55 20.99 28.57
CA ARG A 8 -32.51 21.53 29.94
C ARG A 8 -31.39 20.88 30.78
N GLU A 9 -31.08 19.62 30.52
CA GLU A 9 -30.01 18.89 31.20
C GLU A 9 -28.61 19.41 30.83
N ALA A 10 -28.34 19.69 29.55
CA ALA A 10 -27.06 20.24 29.08
C ALA A 10 -26.76 21.62 29.67
N VAL A 11 -27.78 22.48 29.75
CA VAL A 11 -27.67 23.78 30.45
C VAL A 11 -27.43 23.56 31.94
N GLY A 12 -28.10 22.58 32.56
CA GLY A 12 -27.90 22.22 33.97
C GLY A 12 -26.46 21.77 34.29
N LYS A 13 -25.86 20.92 33.46
CA LYS A 13 -24.47 20.45 33.64
C LYS A 13 -23.45 21.58 33.63
N ARG A 14 -23.58 22.57 32.73
CA ARG A 14 -22.68 23.74 32.68
C ARG A 14 -22.76 24.60 33.94
N TRP A 15 -23.94 24.73 34.56
CA TRP A 15 -24.09 25.45 35.84
C TRP A 15 -23.56 24.66 37.03
N LEU A 16 -23.71 23.34 37.02
CA LEU A 16 -23.24 22.45 38.08
C LEU A 16 -21.70 22.43 38.16
N LEU A 17 -21.01 22.38 37.01
CA LEU A 17 -19.55 22.46 36.94
C LEU A 17 -19.01 23.80 37.47
N ARG A 18 -19.66 24.92 37.12
CA ARG A 18 -19.28 26.25 37.66
C ARG A 18 -19.48 26.33 39.17
N LEU A 19 -20.58 25.78 39.69
CA LEU A 19 -20.87 25.78 41.12
C LEU A 19 -19.84 24.94 41.89
N MET A 20 -19.48 23.77 41.37
CA MET A 20 -18.50 22.88 41.98
C MET A 20 -17.10 23.52 42.02
N GLY A 21 -16.71 24.26 40.97
CA GLY A 21 -15.48 25.05 40.94
C GLY A 21 -15.44 26.17 41.98
N VAL A 22 -16.53 26.92 42.14
CA VAL A 22 -16.61 27.99 43.16
C VAL A 22 -16.55 27.39 44.56
N LEU A 23 -17.27 26.29 44.81
CA LEU A 23 -17.27 25.60 46.11
C LEU A 23 -15.85 25.14 46.48
N PHE A 24 -15.17 24.45 45.57
CA PHE A 24 -13.83 23.93 45.81
C PHE A 24 -12.80 25.05 46.02
N SER A 25 -12.90 26.14 45.26
CA SER A 25 -12.04 27.32 45.41
C SER A 25 -12.21 27.99 46.78
N THR A 26 -13.46 28.16 47.23
CA THR A 26 -13.73 28.73 48.56
C THR A 26 -13.26 27.82 49.70
N LEU A 27 -13.35 26.50 49.52
CA LEU A 27 -12.83 25.52 50.49
C LEU A 27 -11.30 25.63 50.63
N LEU A 28 -10.57 25.64 49.51
CA LEU A 28 -9.10 25.72 49.53
C LEU A 28 -8.62 27.05 50.12
N LEU A 29 -9.29 28.15 49.80
CA LEU A 29 -9.04 29.46 50.41
C LEU A 29 -9.29 29.43 51.94
N SER A 30 -10.32 28.73 52.39
CA SER A 30 -10.61 28.60 53.83
C SER A 30 -9.51 27.83 54.58
N ILE A 31 -8.96 26.77 53.97
CA ILE A 31 -7.85 25.99 54.52
C ILE A 31 -6.60 26.87 54.61
N LEU A 32 -6.31 27.65 53.57
CA LEU A 32 -5.16 28.57 53.56
C LEU A 32 -5.24 29.63 54.67
N LEU A 33 -6.40 30.26 54.82
CA LEU A 33 -6.63 31.27 55.84
C LEU A 33 -6.55 30.66 57.25
N PHE A 34 -7.10 29.46 57.44
CA PHE A 34 -7.00 28.73 58.70
C PHE A 34 -5.55 28.44 59.08
N MET A 35 -4.76 27.91 58.13
CA MET A 35 -3.34 27.59 58.36
C MET A 35 -2.51 28.83 58.70
N THR A 36 -2.81 29.97 58.06
CA THR A 36 -2.16 31.25 58.33
C THR A 36 -2.51 31.78 59.73
N ALA A 37 -3.79 31.70 60.13
CA ALA A 37 -4.23 32.09 61.46
C ALA A 37 -3.63 31.19 62.55
N PHE A 38 -3.55 29.88 62.30
CA PHE A 38 -2.94 28.91 63.21
C PHE A 38 -1.44 29.18 63.41
N LEU A 39 -0.73 29.51 62.33
CA LEU A 39 0.68 29.91 62.38
C LEU A 39 0.88 31.17 63.24
N LEU A 40 0.05 32.20 63.03
CA LEU A 40 0.08 33.42 63.84
C LEU A 40 -0.17 33.13 65.31
N GLN A 41 -1.16 32.29 65.63
CA GLN A 41 -1.44 31.89 67.01
C GLN A 41 -0.25 31.17 67.66
N ALA A 42 0.39 30.24 66.95
CA ALA A 42 1.55 29.51 67.45
C ALA A 42 2.72 30.46 67.81
N TRP A 43 2.98 31.46 66.96
CA TRP A 43 4.02 32.45 67.20
C TRP A 43 3.68 33.44 68.31
N VAL A 44 2.42 33.89 68.39
CA VAL A 44 1.95 34.76 69.49
C VAL A 44 2.11 34.05 70.83
N VAL A 45 1.77 32.77 70.92
CA VAL A 45 1.93 31.97 72.14
C VAL A 45 3.41 31.83 72.50
N ALA A 46 4.29 31.60 71.54
CA ALA A 46 5.74 31.49 71.77
C ALA A 46 6.37 32.77 72.33
N TYR A 47 5.88 33.96 71.93
CA TYR A 47 6.39 35.26 72.38
C TYR A 47 5.56 35.92 73.49
N SER A 48 4.52 35.26 74.00
CA SER A 48 3.64 35.81 75.05
C SER A 48 4.30 35.92 76.42
N GLN A 49 5.43 35.23 76.65
CA GLN A 49 6.10 35.16 77.95
C GLN A 49 7.26 36.16 78.05
N PRO A 50 7.43 36.85 79.20
CA PRO A 50 8.51 37.83 79.40
C PRO A 50 9.90 37.20 79.46
N THR A 51 9.99 35.88 79.70
CA THR A 51 11.22 35.09 79.58
C THR A 51 11.04 34.03 78.48
N PRO A 52 11.98 33.92 77.53
CA PRO A 52 11.84 33.00 76.41
C PRO A 52 11.91 31.55 76.91
N GLN A 53 10.80 30.82 76.78
CA GLN A 53 10.77 29.38 77.04
C GLN A 53 11.15 28.62 75.76
N PRO A 54 12.32 27.95 75.73
CA PRO A 54 12.83 27.31 74.50
C PRO A 54 11.90 26.21 73.96
N VAL A 55 11.12 25.57 74.83
CA VAL A 55 10.14 24.53 74.44
C VAL A 55 9.01 25.11 73.58
N LEU A 56 8.50 26.29 73.90
CA LEU A 56 7.42 26.95 73.16
C LEU A 56 7.90 27.47 71.80
N ILE A 57 9.12 27.97 71.73
CA ILE A 57 9.75 28.43 70.47
C ILE A 57 10.01 27.22 69.56
N ALA A 58 10.56 26.12 70.10
CA ALA A 58 10.78 24.89 69.33
C ALA A 58 9.46 24.32 68.77
N ALA A 59 8.39 24.33 69.57
CA ALA A 59 7.06 23.90 69.12
C ALA A 59 6.52 24.78 67.98
N ALA A 60 6.65 26.11 68.06
CA ALA A 60 6.22 27.03 67.01
C ALA A 60 7.02 26.82 65.70
N VAL A 61 8.33 26.55 65.79
CA VAL A 61 9.18 26.24 64.63
C VAL A 61 8.75 24.94 63.94
N ILE A 62 8.45 23.89 64.71
CA ILE A 62 7.96 22.61 64.15
C ILE A 62 6.61 22.80 63.46
N VAL A 63 5.69 23.53 64.10
CA VAL A 63 4.38 23.86 63.53
C VAL A 63 4.54 24.67 62.23
N ALA A 64 5.45 25.64 62.20
CA ALA A 64 5.74 26.41 61.00
C ALA A 64 6.27 25.53 59.86
N GLY A 65 7.16 24.58 60.16
CA GLY A 65 7.67 23.64 59.18
C GLY A 65 6.58 22.77 58.56
N LEU A 66 5.68 22.22 59.39
CA LEU A 66 4.57 21.38 58.92
C LEU A 66 3.56 22.16 58.07
N VAL A 67 3.19 23.38 58.49
CA VAL A 67 2.28 24.24 57.74
C VAL A 67 2.87 24.61 56.38
N LEU A 68 4.15 24.95 56.33
CA LEU A 68 4.84 25.33 55.09
C LEU A 68 4.96 24.13 54.12
N ALA A 69 5.23 22.93 54.63
CA ALA A 69 5.24 21.71 53.82
C ALA A 69 3.87 21.41 53.18
N ILE A 70 2.79 21.50 53.95
CA ILE A 70 1.41 21.29 53.44
C ILE A 70 1.07 22.34 52.37
N MET A 71 1.48 23.59 52.59
CA MET A 71 1.29 24.67 51.63
C MET A 71 2.04 24.44 50.32
N ILE A 72 3.29 24.00 50.38
CA ILE A 72 4.09 23.66 49.19
C ILE A 72 3.41 22.53 48.41
N ILE A 73 2.94 21.48 49.10
CA ILE A 73 2.29 20.33 48.44
C ILE A 73 1.02 20.79 47.70
N ILE A 74 0.15 21.57 48.35
CA ILE A 74 -1.09 22.07 47.74
C ILE A 74 -0.79 22.95 46.51
N ILE A 75 0.21 23.82 46.58
CA ILE A 75 0.60 24.69 45.45
C ILE A 75 1.21 23.85 44.32
N ALA A 76 2.11 22.91 44.64
CA ALA A 76 2.78 22.08 43.66
C ALA A 76 1.79 21.16 42.92
N THR A 77 0.85 20.54 43.63
CA THR A 77 -0.17 19.69 43.00
C THR A 77 -1.15 20.49 42.15
N THR A 78 -1.53 21.70 42.60
CA THR A 78 -2.40 22.60 41.81
C THR A 78 -1.68 23.10 40.55
N PHE A 79 -0.40 23.45 40.66
CA PHE A 79 0.41 23.90 39.51
C PHE A 79 0.64 22.76 38.51
N HIS A 80 0.96 21.55 38.99
CA HIS A 80 1.11 20.37 38.15
C HIS A 80 -0.20 20.05 37.40
N ALA A 81 -1.35 20.20 38.05
CA ALA A 81 -2.66 20.00 37.43
C ALA A 81 -3.05 21.08 36.41
N VAL A 82 -2.46 22.28 36.50
CA VAL A 82 -2.64 23.32 35.48
C VAL A 82 -1.74 23.07 34.27
N LYS A 83 -0.48 22.67 34.52
CA LYS A 83 0.55 22.52 33.48
C LYS A 83 0.35 21.29 32.57
N TRP A 84 -0.07 20.15 33.11
CA TRP A 84 -0.19 18.90 32.36
C TRP A 84 -1.66 18.52 32.11
N GLU A 85 -1.98 18.09 30.89
CA GLU A 85 -3.27 17.46 30.58
C GLU A 85 -3.32 16.05 31.19
N ASN A 86 -4.48 15.63 31.71
CA ASN A 86 -4.68 14.34 32.43
C ASN A 86 -3.90 14.17 33.75
N SER A 87 -3.58 15.25 34.46
CA SER A 87 -2.93 15.17 35.78
C SER A 87 -3.82 14.42 36.79
N PRO A 88 -3.26 13.49 37.61
CA PRO A 88 -4.01 12.78 38.66
C PRO A 88 -4.52 13.72 39.78
N PHE A 89 -4.09 14.98 39.78
CA PHE A 89 -4.53 16.04 40.70
C PHE A 89 -5.49 17.04 40.05
N GLU A 90 -6.12 16.68 38.92
CA GLU A 90 -7.07 17.54 38.23
C GLU A 90 -8.24 17.91 39.13
N THR A 91 -8.52 19.22 39.20
CA THR A 91 -9.65 19.75 39.97
C THR A 91 -10.42 20.77 39.13
N PRO A 92 -11.69 21.06 39.48
CA PRO A 92 -12.46 22.12 38.82
C PRO A 92 -11.79 23.52 38.87
N LEU A 93 -10.79 23.70 39.74
CA LEU A 93 -10.00 24.92 39.85
C LEU A 93 -8.86 24.97 38.84
N SER A 94 -8.18 23.85 38.56
CA SER A 94 -7.12 23.80 37.54
C SER A 94 -7.68 24.02 36.13
N SER A 95 -8.87 23.49 35.83
CA SER A 95 -9.56 23.73 34.55
C SER A 95 -10.02 25.19 34.37
N LEU A 96 -10.44 25.88 35.45
CA LEU A 96 -10.73 27.31 35.42
C LEU A 96 -9.48 28.17 35.27
N LEU A 97 -8.37 27.80 35.90
CA LEU A 97 -7.08 28.50 35.77
C LEU A 97 -6.51 28.39 34.36
N ARG A 98 -6.58 27.21 33.72
CA ARG A 98 -6.19 27.00 32.31
C ARG A 98 -6.94 27.95 31.37
N ARG A 99 -8.23 28.19 31.63
CA ARG A 99 -9.07 29.11 30.84
C ARG A 99 -8.79 30.60 31.09
N LEU A 100 -8.17 30.97 32.21
CA LEU A 100 -7.91 32.36 32.59
C LEU A 100 -6.45 32.80 32.35
N LEU A 101 -5.51 31.85 32.32
CA LEU A 101 -4.07 32.07 32.12
C LEU A 101 -3.53 31.11 31.04
N PRO A 102 -3.83 31.34 29.75
CA PRO A 102 -3.34 30.48 28.66
C PRO A 102 -1.81 30.50 28.52
N ASP A 103 -1.13 31.59 28.91
CA ASP A 103 0.34 31.73 28.79
C ASP A 103 1.16 30.82 29.74
N LEU A 104 0.51 30.04 30.62
CA LEU A 104 1.20 29.13 31.56
C LEU A 104 1.09 27.65 31.18
N SER A 105 0.30 27.30 30.16
CA SER A 105 0.33 25.99 29.51
C SER A 105 1.40 26.02 28.42
N GLU A 106 2.40 25.15 28.53
CA GLU A 106 3.21 24.78 27.36
C GLU A 106 2.33 23.84 26.55
N GLU A 107 1.74 24.35 25.46
CA GLU A 107 1.18 23.50 24.40
C GLU A 107 2.36 22.73 23.81
N GLU A 108 2.51 21.45 24.20
CA GLU A 108 3.24 20.50 23.36
C GLU A 108 2.29 20.18 22.21
N ASP A 109 2.61 20.72 21.02
CA ASP A 109 2.02 20.33 19.74
C ASP A 109 2.33 18.84 19.50
N ASP A 110 1.56 17.96 20.12
CA ASP A 110 1.42 16.58 19.67
C ASP A 110 0.46 16.60 18.47
N GLU A 111 1.02 16.61 17.25
CA GLU A 111 0.31 16.27 16.01
C GLU A 111 -0.12 14.78 16.02
N ASP A 112 -0.96 14.39 16.97
CA ASP A 112 -1.80 13.22 16.83
C ASP A 112 -3.17 13.71 16.35
N GLY A 113 -3.58 13.24 15.17
CA GLY A 113 -4.80 13.68 14.51
C GLY A 113 -5.99 13.54 15.44
N ASP A 114 -6.70 14.65 15.64
CA ASP A 114 -7.90 14.75 16.46
C ASP A 114 -8.92 13.65 16.08
N GLU A 115 -8.92 12.53 16.80
CA GLU A 115 -10.13 11.73 16.96
C GLU A 115 -11.07 12.57 17.83
N GLU A 116 -11.98 13.31 17.19
CA GLU A 116 -13.02 14.09 17.86
C GLU A 116 -13.80 13.12 18.79
N ASP A 117 -13.69 13.30 20.12
CA ASP A 117 -14.30 12.41 21.12
C ASP A 117 -15.80 12.23 20.81
N VAL A 118 -16.29 10.99 20.82
CA VAL A 118 -17.72 10.66 20.64
C VAL A 118 -18.58 11.45 21.64
N GLY A 119 -18.02 11.77 22.82
CA GLY A 119 -18.62 12.67 23.81
C GLY A 119 -18.87 14.10 23.31
N ASP A 120 -17.93 14.67 22.55
CA ASP A 120 -18.03 16.01 21.97
C ASP A 120 -18.96 16.04 20.75
N LEU A 121 -18.97 14.98 19.95
CA LEU A 121 -19.89 14.80 18.82
C LEU A 121 -21.37 14.68 19.27
N LEU A 122 -21.61 14.19 20.48
CA LEU A 122 -22.94 14.12 21.10
C LEU A 122 -23.51 15.49 21.50
N GLU A 123 -22.68 16.54 21.62
CA GLU A 123 -23.18 17.87 21.92
C GLU A 123 -23.98 18.44 20.72
N VAL A 124 -25.25 18.75 20.96
CA VAL A 124 -26.10 19.48 20.01
C VAL A 124 -25.62 20.93 19.93
N LYS A 125 -25.06 21.30 18.77
CA LYS A 125 -24.57 22.65 18.47
C LYS A 125 -25.75 23.50 17.97
N LYS A 126 -25.61 24.82 18.09
CA LYS A 126 -26.70 25.76 17.73
C LYS A 126 -26.95 25.83 16.23
N ASP A 127 -25.94 25.47 15.44
CA ASP A 127 -25.97 25.51 13.98
C ASP A 127 -26.22 24.11 13.37
N ASP A 128 -26.50 23.09 14.19
CA ASP A 128 -26.88 21.76 13.72
C ASP A 128 -28.26 21.81 13.02
N ASP A 129 -28.39 21.07 11.92
CA ASP A 129 -29.67 20.86 11.25
C ASP A 129 -30.64 20.06 12.16
N GLU A 130 -31.96 20.21 11.95
CA GLU A 130 -33.00 19.50 12.73
C GLU A 130 -32.82 17.97 12.68
N ASP A 131 -32.40 17.45 11.53
CA ASP A 131 -32.14 16.02 11.35
C ASP A 131 -30.85 15.58 12.07
N VAL A 132 -29.79 16.40 12.04
CA VAL A 132 -28.53 16.15 12.78
C VAL A 132 -28.77 16.20 14.29
N GLU A 133 -29.53 17.19 14.78
CA GLU A 133 -29.96 17.25 16.19
C GLU A 133 -30.71 15.98 16.58
N THR A 134 -31.59 15.50 15.71
CA THR A 134 -32.36 14.28 15.94
C THR A 134 -31.48 13.04 16.05
N LEU A 135 -30.50 12.88 15.14
CA LEU A 135 -29.54 11.77 15.18
C LEU A 135 -28.65 11.80 16.42
N LYS A 136 -28.12 12.97 16.79
CA LYS A 136 -27.33 13.15 18.02
C LYS A 136 -28.12 12.82 19.28
N VAL A 137 -29.37 13.27 19.35
CA VAL A 137 -30.26 12.96 20.48
C VAL A 137 -30.55 11.47 20.55
N TYR A 138 -30.85 10.83 19.41
CA TYR A 138 -31.08 9.39 19.32
C TYR A 138 -29.85 8.61 19.78
N ALA A 139 -28.66 8.93 19.27
CA ALA A 139 -27.41 8.32 19.69
C ALA A 139 -27.17 8.47 21.19
N GLY A 140 -27.39 9.67 21.73
CA GLY A 140 -27.28 9.92 23.15
C GLY A 140 -28.32 9.19 24.00
N VAL A 141 -29.42 8.69 23.43
CA VAL A 141 -30.35 7.78 24.15
C VAL A 141 -29.80 6.35 24.14
N VAL A 142 -29.34 5.88 22.98
CA VAL A 142 -28.80 4.52 22.81
C VAL A 142 -27.52 4.31 23.63
N LEU A 143 -26.54 5.21 23.51
CA LEU A 143 -25.24 5.09 24.17
C LEU A 143 -25.33 5.17 25.70
N ASN A 144 -26.29 5.93 26.22
CA ASN A 144 -26.50 6.05 27.67
C ASN A 144 -27.48 5.00 28.23
N ALA A 145 -28.01 4.10 27.39
CA ALA A 145 -28.93 3.07 27.84
C ALA A 145 -28.17 1.96 28.59
N THR A 146 -28.37 1.92 29.91
CA THR A 146 -27.84 0.86 30.79
C THR A 146 -28.75 -0.37 30.84
N GLU A 147 -30.03 -0.22 30.53
CA GLU A 147 -31.02 -1.30 30.59
C GLU A 147 -31.28 -1.88 29.18
N PRO A 148 -31.18 -3.20 28.98
CA PRO A 148 -31.34 -3.82 27.66
C PRO A 148 -32.76 -3.64 27.08
N GLU A 149 -33.78 -3.51 27.93
CA GLU A 149 -35.15 -3.22 27.51
C GLU A 149 -35.26 -1.87 26.79
N THR A 150 -34.49 -0.87 27.22
CA THR A 150 -34.48 0.45 26.57
C THR A 150 -33.96 0.35 25.13
N LEU A 151 -32.98 -0.53 24.89
CA LEU A 151 -32.45 -0.79 23.54
C LEU A 151 -33.48 -1.50 22.65
N GLU A 152 -34.28 -2.42 23.21
CA GLU A 152 -35.39 -3.07 22.47
C GLU A 152 -36.45 -2.09 21.97
N TYR A 153 -36.74 -1.04 22.75
CA TYR A 153 -37.67 0.00 22.31
C TYR A 153 -37.05 1.02 21.36
N ALA A 154 -35.72 1.22 21.43
CA ALA A 154 -35.01 2.18 20.60
C ALA A 154 -34.71 1.65 19.19
N VAL A 155 -34.27 0.39 19.08
CA VAL A 155 -33.77 -0.21 17.84
C VAL A 155 -34.72 -0.11 16.63
N PRO A 156 -36.06 -0.20 16.75
CA PRO A 156 -36.95 -0.09 15.58
C PRO A 156 -36.96 1.31 14.93
N SER A 157 -36.41 2.31 15.62
CA SER A 157 -36.25 3.68 15.09
C SER A 157 -34.89 3.89 14.42
N TYR A 158 -34.05 2.87 14.36
CA TYR A 158 -32.73 2.94 13.73
C TYR A 158 -32.85 2.92 12.20
N ARG A 159 -32.69 4.10 11.58
CA ARG A 159 -32.85 4.29 10.13
C ARG A 159 -31.52 4.63 9.47
N TRP A 160 -30.95 3.65 8.77
CA TRP A 160 -29.66 3.77 8.07
C TRP A 160 -29.62 4.92 7.05
N ASN A 161 -30.72 5.14 6.32
CA ASN A 161 -30.81 6.22 5.33
C ASN A 161 -30.61 7.61 5.90
N ASP A 162 -31.03 7.84 7.15
CA ASP A 162 -30.95 9.17 7.77
C ASP A 162 -29.49 9.49 8.10
N TRP A 163 -28.70 8.52 8.54
CA TRP A 163 -27.26 8.67 8.81
C TRP A 163 -26.43 8.94 7.55
N LEU A 164 -26.81 8.35 6.42
CA LEU A 164 -26.09 8.48 5.14
C LEU A 164 -26.20 9.87 4.51
N LEU A 165 -27.24 10.64 4.85
CA LEU A 165 -27.45 11.99 4.33
C LEU A 165 -26.49 13.02 4.94
N PHE A 166 -25.95 12.76 6.13
CA PHE A 166 -25.13 13.71 6.89
C PHE A 166 -23.62 13.41 6.86
N LYS A 167 -23.19 12.46 6.01
CA LYS A 167 -21.78 12.15 5.64
C LYS A 167 -20.82 11.95 6.84
N ASP A 168 -19.53 12.00 6.57
CA ASP A 168 -18.39 11.63 7.43
C ASP A 168 -18.43 12.18 8.87
N ASP A 169 -19.02 13.35 9.10
CA ASP A 169 -18.99 14.06 10.40
C ASP A 169 -19.71 13.31 11.53
N LEU A 170 -20.65 12.41 11.19
CA LEU A 170 -21.38 11.59 12.18
C LEU A 170 -20.99 10.11 12.16
N LEU A 171 -20.00 9.71 11.36
CA LEU A 171 -19.56 8.31 11.27
C LEU A 171 -19.16 7.73 12.65
N PRO A 172 -18.32 8.38 13.47
CA PRO A 172 -17.93 7.83 14.77
C PRO A 172 -19.14 7.60 15.69
N LEU A 173 -20.14 8.48 15.60
CA LEU A 173 -21.36 8.38 16.38
C LEU A 173 -22.26 7.23 15.89
N PHE A 174 -22.34 7.05 14.58
CA PHE A 174 -23.06 5.95 13.95
C PHE A 174 -22.45 4.59 14.32
N GLU A 175 -21.11 4.47 14.25
CA GLU A 175 -20.36 3.28 14.66
C GLU A 175 -20.61 2.97 16.14
N ALA A 176 -20.49 3.97 17.02
CA ALA A 176 -20.75 3.78 18.45
C ALA A 176 -22.18 3.28 18.75
N VAL A 177 -23.18 3.79 18.02
CA VAL A 177 -24.57 3.34 18.15
C VAL A 177 -24.74 1.90 17.69
N TYR A 178 -24.15 1.53 16.55
CA TYR A 178 -24.17 0.16 16.05
C TYR A 178 -23.50 -0.80 17.03
N GLU A 179 -22.29 -0.47 17.50
CA GLU A 179 -21.54 -1.26 18.48
C GLU A 179 -22.33 -1.46 19.77
N ARG A 180 -23.02 -0.41 20.25
CA ARG A 180 -23.88 -0.53 21.42
C ARG A 180 -25.02 -1.52 21.22
N PHE A 181 -25.64 -1.55 20.03
CA PHE A 181 -26.68 -2.54 19.72
C PHE A 181 -26.14 -3.96 19.56
N MET A 182 -24.93 -4.11 19.01
CA MET A 182 -24.31 -5.41 18.75
C MET A 182 -23.54 -5.98 19.95
N ALA A 183 -23.37 -5.21 21.02
CA ALA A 183 -22.68 -5.58 22.26
C ALA A 183 -23.17 -6.91 22.88
N SER A 184 -22.29 -7.57 23.64
CA SER A 184 -22.57 -8.91 24.18
C SER A 184 -23.69 -8.96 25.22
N ASP A 185 -24.00 -7.83 25.86
CA ASP A 185 -25.05 -7.67 26.88
C ASP A 185 -26.44 -7.39 26.28
N THR A 186 -26.57 -7.21 24.96
CA THR A 186 -27.85 -6.94 24.30
C THR A 186 -28.60 -8.20 23.90
N SER A 187 -29.94 -8.08 23.78
CA SER A 187 -30.79 -9.22 23.43
C SER A 187 -30.65 -9.59 21.95
N ILE A 188 -30.85 -10.88 21.64
CA ILE A 188 -30.82 -11.40 20.25
C ILE A 188 -31.81 -10.64 19.35
N ARG A 189 -32.95 -10.21 19.90
CA ARG A 189 -33.98 -9.48 19.15
C ARG A 189 -33.48 -8.11 18.70
N VAL A 190 -32.67 -7.42 19.52
CA VAL A 190 -32.04 -6.15 19.14
C VAL A 190 -31.13 -6.37 17.94
N LYS A 191 -30.20 -7.33 18.04
CA LYS A 191 -29.23 -7.65 16.98
C LYS A 191 -29.94 -8.03 15.66
N GLU A 192 -30.94 -8.90 15.75
CA GLU A 192 -31.74 -9.31 14.60
C GLU A 192 -32.49 -8.14 13.96
N THR A 193 -32.97 -7.18 14.76
CA THR A 193 -33.64 -5.97 14.25
C THR A 193 -32.66 -5.03 13.53
N VAL A 194 -31.43 -4.87 14.05
CA VAL A 194 -30.38 -4.10 13.37
C VAL A 194 -30.04 -4.73 12.01
N ILE A 195 -29.85 -6.05 11.98
CA ILE A 195 -29.58 -6.80 10.74
C ILE A 195 -30.75 -6.66 9.76
N GLN A 196 -31.99 -6.73 10.24
CA GLN A 196 -33.18 -6.54 9.40
C GLN A 196 -33.23 -5.14 8.78
N HIS A 197 -32.86 -4.09 9.54
CA HIS A 197 -32.76 -2.75 9.00
C HIS A 197 -31.64 -2.61 7.94
N LEU A 198 -30.50 -3.30 8.10
CA LEU A 198 -29.46 -3.37 7.08
C LEU A 198 -29.94 -4.11 5.81
N ILE A 199 -30.79 -5.14 5.94
CA ILE A 199 -31.39 -5.82 4.79
C ILE A 199 -32.43 -4.92 4.09
N GLU A 200 -33.22 -4.16 4.85
CA GLU A 200 -34.22 -3.24 4.30
C GLU A 200 -33.59 -2.02 3.63
N PHE A 201 -32.43 -1.57 4.12
CA PHE A 201 -31.61 -0.52 3.52
C PHE A 201 -31.40 -0.74 2.01
N ARG A 202 -31.21 -2.00 1.59
CA ARG A 202 -31.15 -2.44 0.18
C ARG A 202 -32.26 -1.90 -0.74
N LYS A 203 -33.44 -1.60 -0.20
CA LYS A 203 -34.59 -1.13 -1.00
C LYS A 203 -34.51 0.36 -1.33
N GLY A 204 -33.64 1.14 -0.68
CA GLY A 204 -33.48 2.59 -0.85
C GLY A 204 -32.21 3.04 -1.58
N THR A 205 -31.33 2.11 -1.94
CA THR A 205 -29.88 2.30 -2.17
C THR A 205 -29.44 2.64 -3.60
N ILE A 206 -30.31 3.16 -4.47
CA ILE A 206 -30.00 3.47 -5.89
C ILE A 206 -29.03 4.68 -6.06
N PHE A 207 -28.31 5.13 -5.02
CA PHE A 207 -27.70 6.47 -5.03
C PHE A 207 -26.23 6.58 -4.59
N PHE A 208 -25.48 5.50 -4.40
CA PHE A 208 -24.26 5.61 -3.59
C PHE A 208 -22.94 5.97 -4.30
N HIS A 209 -22.87 6.11 -5.62
CA HIS A 209 -21.61 6.53 -6.28
C HIS A 209 -21.73 7.59 -7.39
N HIS A 210 -22.86 8.32 -7.47
CA HIS A 210 -23.14 9.12 -8.66
C HIS A 210 -22.29 10.40 -8.88
N GLU A 211 -21.41 10.82 -7.97
CA GLU A 211 -20.63 12.07 -8.13
C GLU A 211 -19.17 12.04 -7.62
N GLY A 212 -18.55 10.88 -7.46
CA GLY A 212 -17.11 10.82 -7.09
C GLY A 212 -16.78 11.42 -5.73
N GLN A 213 -17.74 11.44 -4.80
CA GLN A 213 -17.50 11.73 -3.39
C GLN A 213 -17.60 10.43 -2.60
N GLU A 214 -16.52 10.07 -1.91
CA GLU A 214 -16.45 8.96 -0.96
C GLU A 214 -17.51 9.17 0.14
N ASN A 215 -18.23 8.11 0.50
CA ASN A 215 -19.18 8.12 1.61
C ASN A 215 -18.73 7.06 2.61
N LYS A 216 -18.05 7.50 3.67
CA LYS A 216 -17.45 6.58 4.64
C LYS A 216 -18.47 5.70 5.36
N VAL A 217 -19.71 6.15 5.51
CA VAL A 217 -20.79 5.33 6.09
C VAL A 217 -21.16 4.19 5.13
N ALA A 218 -21.19 4.43 3.82
CA ALA A 218 -21.42 3.39 2.82
C ALA A 218 -20.26 2.38 2.78
N ASP A 219 -19.01 2.85 2.86
CA ASP A 219 -17.82 2.00 2.96
C ASP A 219 -17.83 1.15 4.24
N TRP A 220 -18.22 1.75 5.36
CA TRP A 220 -18.41 1.03 6.61
C TRP A 220 -19.54 -0.01 6.50
N CYS A 221 -20.66 0.32 5.83
CA CYS A 221 -21.77 -0.63 5.61
C CYS A 221 -21.31 -1.82 4.76
N TRP A 222 -20.50 -1.57 3.74
CA TRP A 222 -19.90 -2.59 2.90
C TRP A 222 -19.02 -3.53 3.73
N SER A 223 -18.07 -2.97 4.49
CA SER A 223 -17.17 -3.73 5.37
C SER A 223 -17.96 -4.58 6.39
N THR A 224 -18.90 -3.95 7.08
CA THR A 224 -19.76 -4.63 8.07
C THR A 224 -20.59 -5.75 7.44
N CYS A 225 -21.10 -5.54 6.22
CA CYS A 225 -21.84 -6.55 5.48
C CYS A 225 -20.96 -7.76 5.12
N GLN A 226 -19.70 -7.52 4.74
CA GLN A 226 -18.75 -8.60 4.46
C GLN A 226 -18.48 -9.41 5.73
N ASP A 227 -18.18 -8.75 6.85
CA ASP A 227 -17.92 -9.40 8.14
C ASP A 227 -19.10 -10.27 8.59
N LEU A 228 -20.32 -9.72 8.55
CA LEU A 228 -21.53 -10.46 8.94
C LEU A 228 -21.77 -11.70 8.06
N CYS A 229 -21.42 -11.64 6.76
CA CYS A 229 -21.56 -12.77 5.86
C CYS A 229 -20.60 -13.92 6.21
N THR A 230 -19.47 -13.65 6.86
CA THR A 230 -18.54 -14.70 7.30
C THR A 230 -18.96 -15.40 8.59
N GLN A 231 -19.90 -14.81 9.35
CA GLN A 231 -20.29 -15.33 10.67
C GLN A 231 -21.24 -16.53 10.61
N SER A 232 -22.11 -16.60 9.60
CA SER A 232 -23.00 -17.75 9.40
C SER A 232 -23.60 -17.79 7.99
N HIS A 233 -23.93 -19.00 7.53
CA HIS A 233 -24.60 -19.22 6.24
C HIS A 233 -25.97 -18.54 6.12
N ASP A 234 -26.73 -18.41 7.22
CA ASP A 234 -28.02 -17.69 7.21
C ASP A 234 -27.82 -16.20 6.91
N LEU A 235 -26.85 -15.59 7.59
CA LEU A 235 -26.48 -14.19 7.36
C LEU A 235 -25.95 -13.98 5.94
N HIS A 236 -25.08 -14.88 5.47
CA HIS A 236 -24.62 -14.86 4.07
C HIS A 236 -25.81 -14.85 3.12
N ALA A 237 -26.71 -15.84 3.22
CA ALA A 237 -27.87 -15.94 2.33
C ALA A 237 -28.78 -14.71 2.35
N ARG A 238 -28.95 -14.07 3.52
CA ARG A 238 -29.80 -12.88 3.70
C ARG A 238 -29.14 -11.59 3.20
N LEU A 239 -27.83 -11.45 3.35
CA LEU A 239 -27.07 -10.23 3.04
C LEU A 239 -26.36 -10.27 1.68
N PHE A 240 -26.17 -11.43 1.07
CA PHE A 240 -25.57 -11.56 -0.26
C PHE A 240 -26.24 -10.68 -1.33
N PRO A 241 -27.58 -10.51 -1.36
CA PRO A 241 -28.22 -9.58 -2.30
C PRO A 241 -27.90 -8.09 -2.05
N LEU A 242 -27.49 -7.72 -0.84
CA LEU A 242 -26.97 -6.38 -0.52
C LEU A 242 -25.54 -6.23 -1.03
N GLN A 243 -24.69 -7.25 -0.88
CA GLN A 243 -23.35 -7.23 -1.48
C GLN A 243 -23.39 -7.08 -3.00
N ILE A 244 -24.29 -7.81 -3.69
CA ILE A 244 -24.52 -7.66 -5.14
C ILE A 244 -24.87 -6.22 -5.51
N LEU A 245 -25.64 -5.53 -4.66
CA LEU A 245 -26.02 -4.14 -4.92
C LEU A 245 -24.82 -3.21 -4.83
N PHE A 246 -23.97 -3.36 -3.82
CA PHE A 246 -22.74 -2.58 -3.73
C PHE A 246 -21.81 -2.84 -4.92
N THR A 247 -21.67 -4.10 -5.36
CA THR A 247 -20.89 -4.43 -6.56
C THR A 247 -21.48 -3.81 -7.84
N LEU A 248 -22.80 -3.67 -7.95
CA LEU A 248 -23.47 -3.02 -9.09
C LEU A 248 -23.15 -1.54 -9.24
N GLU A 249 -22.83 -0.86 -8.15
CA GLU A 249 -22.43 0.56 -8.17
C GLU A 249 -21.00 0.76 -8.71
N LEU A 250 -20.19 -0.30 -8.73
CA LEU A 250 -18.85 -0.27 -9.31
C LEU A 250 -18.93 -0.34 -10.85
N PRO A 251 -18.00 0.32 -11.58
CA PRO A 251 -18.02 0.37 -13.04
C PRO A 251 -17.99 -1.01 -13.70
N ASN A 252 -18.74 -1.20 -14.80
CA ASN A 252 -18.78 -2.42 -15.64
C ASN A 252 -19.35 -3.68 -14.95
N ASN A 253 -20.27 -3.54 -14.00
CA ASN A 253 -20.96 -4.64 -13.32
C ASN A 253 -22.46 -4.73 -13.59
N GLU A 254 -22.97 -4.05 -14.63
CA GLU A 254 -24.40 -3.95 -14.94
C GLU A 254 -25.07 -5.31 -15.17
N ASN A 255 -24.27 -6.32 -15.56
CA ASN A 255 -24.71 -7.71 -15.75
C ASN A 255 -25.24 -8.38 -14.47
N PHE A 256 -25.00 -7.81 -13.29
CA PHE A 256 -25.55 -8.29 -12.01
C PHE A 256 -26.94 -7.75 -11.68
N ARG A 257 -27.49 -6.82 -12.47
CA ARG A 257 -28.78 -6.18 -12.18
C ARG A 257 -29.92 -7.19 -12.04
N ASP A 258 -29.94 -8.20 -12.90
CA ASP A 258 -30.95 -9.26 -12.89
C ASP A 258 -30.84 -10.19 -11.67
N LEU A 259 -29.70 -10.19 -10.96
CA LEU A 259 -29.50 -11.00 -9.77
C LEU A 259 -30.24 -10.45 -8.54
N LEU A 260 -30.59 -9.16 -8.54
CA LEU A 260 -31.27 -8.56 -7.40
C LEU A 260 -32.64 -9.21 -7.10
N GLN A 261 -33.25 -9.85 -8.09
CA GLN A 261 -34.54 -10.54 -7.93
C GLN A 261 -34.40 -12.06 -8.00
N ALA A 262 -33.18 -12.58 -8.17
CA ALA A 262 -32.94 -14.01 -8.29
C ALA A 262 -32.88 -14.69 -6.91
N PRO A 263 -33.27 -15.98 -6.82
CA PRO A 263 -33.06 -16.78 -5.62
C PRO A 263 -31.57 -16.90 -5.28
N TYR A 264 -31.24 -17.07 -3.99
CA TYR A 264 -29.87 -17.15 -3.49
C TYR A 264 -28.98 -18.14 -4.26
N VAL A 265 -29.48 -19.35 -4.54
CA VAL A 265 -28.75 -20.38 -5.28
C VAL A 265 -28.38 -19.92 -6.70
N GLU A 266 -29.29 -19.23 -7.40
CA GLU A 266 -29.01 -18.70 -8.75
C GLU A 266 -28.05 -17.50 -8.68
N CYS A 267 -28.15 -16.66 -7.64
CA CYS A 267 -27.19 -15.59 -7.39
C CYS A 267 -25.77 -16.15 -7.23
N MET A 268 -25.60 -17.13 -6.34
CA MET A 268 -24.32 -17.79 -6.11
C MET A 268 -23.78 -18.42 -7.40
N ASN A 269 -24.61 -19.17 -8.15
CA ASN A 269 -24.21 -19.78 -9.42
C ASN A 269 -23.68 -18.74 -10.42
N ARG A 270 -24.41 -17.64 -10.62
CA ARG A 270 -24.05 -16.60 -11.60
C ARG A 270 -22.86 -15.75 -11.17
N VAL A 271 -22.71 -15.47 -9.88
CA VAL A 271 -21.53 -14.80 -9.33
C VAL A 271 -20.30 -15.69 -9.50
N LEU A 272 -20.38 -16.97 -9.15
CA LEU A 272 -19.27 -17.92 -9.30
C LEU A 272 -18.86 -18.14 -10.76
N ALA A 273 -19.76 -17.95 -11.73
CA ALA A 273 -19.45 -18.03 -13.16
C ALA A 273 -19.03 -16.67 -13.78
N SER A 274 -18.95 -15.60 -12.99
CA SER A 274 -18.89 -14.23 -13.52
C SER A 274 -17.58 -13.83 -14.21
N TYR A 275 -16.49 -14.57 -14.04
CA TYR A 275 -15.23 -14.37 -14.77
C TYR A 275 -15.14 -15.19 -16.06
N ASP A 276 -16.13 -16.04 -16.39
CA ASP A 276 -16.17 -16.75 -17.67
C ASP A 276 -16.75 -15.93 -18.82
N LEU A 277 -16.91 -14.62 -18.63
CA LEU A 277 -17.40 -13.70 -19.65
C LEU A 277 -16.23 -13.03 -20.39
N ASP A 278 -16.39 -12.86 -21.71
CA ASP A 278 -15.46 -12.08 -22.52
C ASP A 278 -15.75 -10.58 -22.36
N GLY A 279 -14.72 -9.76 -22.10
CA GLY A 279 -14.83 -8.31 -22.06
C GLY A 279 -14.18 -7.66 -20.83
N ASN A 280 -14.44 -6.35 -20.66
CA ASN A 280 -13.97 -5.60 -19.51
C ASN A 280 -14.84 -5.96 -18.29
N LEU A 281 -14.34 -6.86 -17.44
CA LEU A 281 -15.01 -7.25 -16.21
C LEU A 281 -14.85 -6.12 -15.19
N GLY A 282 -15.98 -5.63 -14.66
CA GLY A 282 -15.97 -4.68 -13.55
C GLY A 282 -15.37 -5.25 -12.28
N GLU A 283 -15.06 -4.37 -11.33
CA GLU A 283 -14.50 -4.72 -10.02
C GLU A 283 -15.50 -5.59 -9.24
N ARG A 284 -15.23 -6.90 -9.15
CA ARG A 284 -16.15 -7.90 -8.59
C ARG A 284 -15.45 -8.97 -7.75
N GLU A 285 -14.20 -8.71 -7.38
CA GLU A 285 -13.36 -9.66 -6.65
C GLU A 285 -13.93 -9.99 -5.27
N ASP A 286 -14.45 -9.00 -4.56
CA ASP A 286 -14.99 -9.18 -3.21
C ASP A 286 -16.24 -10.06 -3.19
N ILE A 287 -17.23 -9.78 -4.04
CA ILE A 287 -18.46 -10.60 -4.14
C ILE A 287 -18.14 -12.02 -4.62
N PHE A 288 -17.17 -12.16 -5.52
CA PHE A 288 -16.70 -13.46 -6.00
C PHE A 288 -16.03 -14.25 -4.86
N SER A 289 -15.12 -13.62 -4.13
CA SER A 289 -14.41 -14.23 -3.00
C SER A 289 -15.38 -14.63 -1.90
N SER A 290 -16.37 -13.77 -1.58
CA SER A 290 -17.44 -14.09 -0.62
C SER A 290 -18.24 -15.33 -1.05
N ALA A 291 -18.54 -15.48 -2.33
CA ALA A 291 -19.24 -16.65 -2.84
C ALA A 291 -18.40 -17.94 -2.79
N VAL A 292 -17.10 -17.86 -3.09
CA VAL A 292 -16.19 -19.02 -3.01
C VAL A 292 -15.99 -19.46 -1.56
N ILE A 293 -15.72 -18.52 -0.65
CA ILE A 293 -15.50 -18.79 0.77
C ILE A 293 -16.73 -19.46 1.38
N GLU A 294 -17.93 -18.98 1.05
CA GLU A 294 -19.19 -19.59 1.51
C GLU A 294 -19.34 -21.03 1.02
N CYS A 295 -19.06 -21.30 -0.27
CA CYS A 295 -19.08 -22.66 -0.77
C CYS A 295 -18.08 -23.59 -0.04
N SER A 296 -16.84 -23.13 0.18
CA SER A 296 -15.85 -23.89 0.96
C SER A 296 -16.31 -24.12 2.40
N SER A 297 -16.89 -23.10 3.04
CA SER A 297 -17.47 -23.22 4.39
C SER A 297 -18.62 -24.23 4.43
N LEU A 298 -19.53 -24.20 3.46
CA LEU A 298 -20.62 -25.18 3.33
C LEU A 298 -20.09 -26.62 3.15
N LEU A 299 -19.01 -26.82 2.39
CA LEU A 299 -18.36 -28.13 2.24
C LEU A 299 -17.74 -28.60 3.56
N SER A 300 -17.03 -27.72 4.26
CA SER A 300 -16.48 -27.98 5.60
C SER A 300 -17.57 -28.38 6.61
N ASP A 301 -18.75 -27.77 6.50
CA ASP A 301 -19.94 -28.06 7.30
C ASP A 301 -20.74 -29.29 6.83
N LYS A 302 -20.27 -30.01 5.80
CA LYS A 302 -20.91 -31.19 5.19
C LYS A 302 -22.28 -30.92 4.56
N LYS A 303 -22.49 -29.70 4.07
CA LYS A 303 -23.72 -29.27 3.35
C LYS A 303 -23.56 -29.41 1.83
N GLU A 304 -23.03 -30.54 1.40
CA GLU A 304 -22.70 -30.85 -0.01
C GLU A 304 -23.92 -30.76 -0.94
N ASP A 305 -25.13 -31.09 -0.45
CA ASP A 305 -26.38 -31.01 -1.23
C ASP A 305 -26.67 -29.58 -1.72
N LEU A 306 -26.40 -28.57 -0.88
CA LEU A 306 -26.62 -27.17 -1.25
C LEU A 306 -25.57 -26.68 -2.25
N VAL A 307 -24.31 -27.06 -2.03
CA VAL A 307 -23.21 -26.74 -2.96
C VAL A 307 -23.46 -27.38 -4.32
N THR A 308 -23.94 -28.63 -4.34
CA THR A 308 -24.36 -29.32 -5.57
C THR A 308 -25.47 -28.55 -6.30
N GLN A 309 -26.47 -28.05 -5.57
CA GLN A 309 -27.53 -27.22 -6.16
C GLN A 309 -26.97 -25.92 -6.76
N ILE A 310 -26.07 -25.23 -6.05
CA ILE A 310 -25.40 -24.01 -6.52
C ILE A 310 -24.60 -24.28 -7.79
N LEU A 311 -23.89 -25.40 -7.88
CA LEU A 311 -23.02 -25.71 -9.01
C LEU A 311 -23.75 -26.30 -10.22
N SER A 312 -24.91 -26.94 -10.01
CA SER A 312 -25.60 -27.81 -10.96
C SER A 312 -25.79 -27.25 -12.38
N THR A 313 -26.01 -25.94 -12.53
CA THR A 313 -26.31 -25.33 -13.82
C THR A 313 -25.06 -25.08 -14.69
N ARG A 314 -23.89 -24.81 -14.09
CA ARG A 314 -22.72 -24.25 -14.80
C ARG A 314 -21.35 -24.65 -14.23
N PRO A 315 -21.08 -25.93 -13.93
CA PRO A 315 -19.84 -26.32 -13.25
C PRO A 315 -18.58 -25.93 -14.05
N PHE A 316 -18.60 -26.03 -15.38
CA PHE A 316 -17.47 -25.68 -16.24
C PHE A 316 -17.17 -24.18 -16.25
N SER A 317 -18.19 -23.32 -16.40
CA SER A 317 -18.01 -21.87 -16.34
C SER A 317 -17.53 -21.41 -14.98
N ILE A 318 -17.97 -22.07 -13.89
CA ILE A 318 -17.47 -21.79 -12.55
C ILE A 318 -15.97 -22.14 -12.46
N LEU A 319 -15.54 -23.30 -12.96
CA LEU A 319 -14.10 -23.64 -13.00
C LEU A 319 -13.27 -22.67 -13.84
N LYS A 320 -13.74 -22.27 -15.03
CA LYS A 320 -13.09 -21.25 -15.85
C LYS A 320 -12.96 -19.93 -15.09
N SER A 321 -14.02 -19.55 -14.38
CA SER A 321 -14.09 -18.33 -13.57
C SER A 321 -13.11 -18.38 -12.39
N LEU A 322 -13.01 -19.51 -11.67
CA LEU A 322 -12.01 -19.73 -10.59
C LEU A 322 -10.55 -19.61 -11.10
N ILE A 323 -10.27 -20.11 -12.30
CA ILE A 323 -8.93 -19.99 -12.91
C ILE A 323 -8.65 -18.57 -13.40
N LYS A 324 -9.65 -17.88 -13.96
CA LYS A 324 -9.51 -16.50 -14.50
C LYS A 324 -9.46 -15.43 -13.40
N SER A 325 -10.09 -15.66 -12.24
CA SER A 325 -10.14 -14.73 -11.10
C SER A 325 -8.75 -14.37 -10.56
N SER A 326 -8.64 -13.34 -9.74
CA SER A 326 -7.42 -12.96 -9.02
C SER A 326 -7.18 -13.71 -7.71
N MET A 327 -8.24 -14.28 -7.12
CA MET A 327 -8.22 -15.00 -5.84
C MET A 327 -7.12 -16.07 -5.74
N GLU A 328 -6.61 -16.36 -4.54
CA GLU A 328 -5.51 -17.31 -4.37
C GLU A 328 -5.94 -18.78 -4.52
N ILE A 329 -5.00 -19.62 -4.97
CA ILE A 329 -5.25 -21.05 -5.23
C ILE A 329 -5.68 -21.78 -3.95
N HIS A 330 -5.08 -21.39 -2.81
CA HIS A 330 -5.36 -21.99 -1.51
C HIS A 330 -6.86 -21.92 -1.17
N ASP A 331 -7.48 -20.76 -1.39
CA ASP A 331 -8.85 -20.47 -0.95
C ASP A 331 -9.91 -21.14 -1.84
N MET A 332 -9.51 -21.53 -3.06
CA MET A 332 -10.38 -22.23 -4.02
C MET A 332 -10.25 -23.76 -3.96
N LYS A 333 -9.26 -24.30 -3.22
CA LYS A 333 -8.88 -25.71 -3.30
C LYS A 333 -10.01 -26.70 -2.99
N GLU A 334 -10.80 -26.43 -1.95
CA GLU A 334 -11.91 -27.29 -1.54
C GLU A 334 -13.01 -27.33 -2.61
N LEU A 335 -13.43 -26.16 -3.08
CA LEU A 335 -14.43 -26.03 -4.12
C LEU A 335 -13.97 -26.65 -5.45
N VAL A 336 -12.72 -26.40 -5.87
CA VAL A 336 -12.16 -27.01 -7.09
C VAL A 336 -12.14 -28.53 -6.96
N SER A 337 -11.74 -29.07 -5.81
CA SER A 337 -11.73 -30.52 -5.57
C SER A 337 -13.12 -31.12 -5.68
N PHE A 338 -14.13 -30.44 -5.12
CA PHE A 338 -15.52 -30.89 -5.18
C PHE A 338 -16.11 -30.87 -6.60
N ILE A 339 -15.80 -29.84 -7.41
CA ILE A 339 -16.29 -29.77 -8.80
C ILE A 339 -15.62 -30.83 -9.68
N VAL A 340 -14.35 -31.13 -9.40
CA VAL A 340 -13.52 -32.02 -10.23
C VAL A 340 -13.84 -33.50 -10.02
N GLU A 341 -14.37 -33.87 -8.86
CA GLU A 341 -14.68 -35.26 -8.51
C GLU A 341 -15.80 -35.85 -9.39
N GLY A 342 -15.47 -36.85 -10.22
CA GLY A 342 -16.43 -37.66 -10.98
C GLY A 342 -16.43 -37.47 -12.52
N PRO A 343 -16.39 -36.25 -13.08
CA PRO A 343 -16.41 -36.04 -14.53
C PRO A 343 -15.05 -35.66 -15.13
N GLU A 344 -13.95 -36.26 -14.67
CA GLU A 344 -12.56 -35.83 -14.94
C GLU A 344 -12.24 -35.74 -16.44
N ILE A 345 -12.63 -36.73 -17.25
CA ILE A 345 -12.37 -36.75 -18.70
C ILE A 345 -13.14 -35.63 -19.41
N THR A 346 -14.40 -35.42 -19.03
CA THR A 346 -15.25 -34.37 -19.61
C THR A 346 -14.70 -32.99 -19.26
N LEU A 347 -14.27 -32.82 -18.00
CA LEU A 347 -13.63 -31.60 -17.52
C LEU A 347 -12.34 -31.31 -18.28
N LEU A 348 -11.48 -32.31 -18.47
CA LEU A 348 -10.23 -32.13 -19.21
C LEU A 348 -10.51 -31.66 -20.65
N ASN A 349 -11.52 -32.23 -21.31
CA ASN A 349 -11.91 -31.85 -22.66
C ASN A 349 -12.44 -30.40 -22.74
N GLU A 350 -13.35 -30.02 -21.84
CA GLU A 350 -13.93 -28.67 -21.78
C GLU A 350 -12.91 -27.59 -21.38
N MET A 351 -11.92 -27.95 -20.57
CA MET A 351 -10.88 -27.04 -20.08
C MET A 351 -9.65 -26.98 -20.98
N SER A 352 -9.53 -27.86 -21.99
CA SER A 352 -8.35 -27.95 -22.85
C SER A 352 -8.01 -26.63 -23.55
N GLU A 353 -9.01 -25.88 -24.02
CA GLU A 353 -8.76 -24.56 -24.63
C GLU A 353 -8.09 -23.58 -23.64
N LEU A 354 -8.56 -23.56 -22.39
CA LEU A 354 -8.01 -22.71 -21.33
C LEU A 354 -6.61 -23.18 -20.91
N VAL A 355 -6.38 -24.49 -20.88
CA VAL A 355 -5.06 -25.08 -20.61
C VAL A 355 -4.06 -24.64 -21.68
N SER A 356 -4.45 -24.75 -22.95
CA SER A 356 -3.60 -24.44 -24.10
C SER A 356 -3.36 -22.95 -24.30
N ASN A 357 -4.30 -22.11 -23.88
CA ASN A 357 -4.13 -20.66 -23.90
C ASN A 357 -4.50 -20.07 -22.54
N PRO A 358 -3.61 -20.21 -21.53
CA PRO A 358 -3.81 -19.59 -20.23
C PRO A 358 -3.98 -18.09 -20.36
N PRO A 359 -4.90 -17.46 -19.62
CA PRO A 359 -4.79 -16.04 -19.35
C PRO A 359 -3.43 -15.75 -18.70
N GLU A 360 -2.87 -14.58 -18.99
CA GLU A 360 -1.55 -14.21 -18.50
C GLU A 360 -1.49 -14.23 -16.96
N GLY A 361 -0.39 -14.71 -16.40
CA GLY A 361 -0.26 -14.92 -14.95
C GLY A 361 -1.09 -16.06 -14.34
N ARG A 362 -1.87 -16.82 -15.14
CA ARG A 362 -2.75 -17.90 -14.63
C ARG A 362 -2.23 -19.33 -14.83
N ALA A 363 -1.01 -19.50 -15.36
CA ALA A 363 -0.42 -20.81 -15.60
C ALA A 363 -0.33 -21.69 -14.34
N ILE A 364 0.01 -21.10 -13.19
CA ILE A 364 0.08 -21.83 -11.91
C ILE A 364 -1.31 -22.35 -11.50
N LYS A 365 -2.37 -21.55 -11.70
CA LYS A 365 -3.75 -21.98 -11.40
C LYS A 365 -4.20 -23.14 -12.27
N ILE A 366 -3.79 -23.15 -13.53
CA ILE A 366 -4.03 -24.29 -14.43
C ILE A 366 -3.32 -25.54 -13.91
N LEU A 367 -2.07 -25.42 -13.46
CA LEU A 367 -1.35 -26.56 -12.90
C LEU A 367 -1.96 -27.05 -11.58
N ALA A 368 -2.44 -26.16 -10.72
CA ALA A 368 -3.16 -26.53 -9.52
C ALA A 368 -4.48 -27.25 -9.83
N PHE A 369 -5.21 -26.79 -10.85
CA PHE A 369 -6.39 -27.49 -11.36
C PHE A 369 -6.03 -28.89 -11.89
N LEU A 370 -4.98 -29.01 -12.69
CA LEU A 370 -4.50 -30.29 -13.21
C LEU A 370 -4.01 -31.22 -12.08
N ASP A 371 -3.40 -30.67 -11.02
CA ASP A 371 -3.01 -31.44 -9.84
C ASP A 371 -4.23 -32.07 -9.17
N VAL A 372 -5.29 -31.28 -8.94
CA VAL A 372 -6.54 -31.79 -8.38
C VAL A 372 -7.16 -32.88 -9.27
N LEU A 373 -7.20 -32.65 -10.58
CA LEU A 373 -7.73 -33.60 -11.57
C LEU A 373 -6.97 -34.93 -11.60
N THR A 374 -5.65 -34.88 -11.39
CA THR A 374 -4.77 -36.07 -11.50
C THR A 374 -4.58 -36.83 -10.20
N ARG A 375 -5.16 -36.39 -9.07
CA ARG A 375 -5.09 -37.10 -7.78
C ARG A 375 -5.93 -38.38 -7.73
N SER A 376 -7.02 -38.45 -8.50
CA SER A 376 -7.88 -39.64 -8.63
C SER A 376 -8.07 -39.99 -10.11
N PRO A 377 -6.99 -40.26 -10.86
CA PRO A 377 -7.09 -40.32 -12.30
C PRO A 377 -7.85 -41.58 -12.74
N PRO A 378 -8.70 -41.49 -13.77
CA PRO A 378 -9.24 -42.68 -14.39
C PRO A 378 -8.08 -43.49 -15.00
N PRO A 379 -8.05 -44.83 -14.83
CA PRO A 379 -6.93 -45.68 -15.24
C PRO A 379 -6.68 -45.70 -16.75
N ASP A 380 -7.59 -45.15 -17.55
CA ASP A 380 -7.56 -45.03 -19.01
C ASP A 380 -7.52 -43.56 -19.49
N LEU A 381 -7.09 -42.62 -18.64
CA LEU A 381 -6.99 -41.22 -19.00
C LEU A 381 -6.07 -41.03 -20.23
N THR A 382 -6.66 -40.63 -21.36
CA THR A 382 -5.93 -40.13 -22.53
C THR A 382 -6.24 -38.66 -22.71
N VAL A 383 -5.20 -37.84 -22.90
CA VAL A 383 -5.42 -36.41 -23.12
C VAL A 383 -6.20 -36.14 -24.43
N PRO A 384 -7.10 -35.13 -24.45
CA PRO A 384 -7.83 -34.73 -25.64
C PRO A 384 -6.93 -34.34 -26.82
N ASP A 385 -7.46 -34.38 -28.04
CA ASP A 385 -6.65 -34.16 -29.25
C ASP A 385 -6.03 -32.76 -29.33
N HIS A 386 -6.76 -31.76 -28.84
CA HIS A 386 -6.38 -30.34 -28.79
C HIS A 386 -5.73 -29.94 -27.46
N PHE A 387 -5.37 -30.90 -26.60
CA PHE A 387 -4.73 -30.63 -25.32
C PHE A 387 -3.23 -30.30 -25.53
N ASP A 388 -2.90 -29.02 -25.51
CA ASP A 388 -1.52 -28.53 -25.58
C ASP A 388 -1.11 -27.85 -24.26
N LEU A 389 0.05 -28.23 -23.72
CA LEU A 389 0.62 -27.66 -22.49
C LEU A 389 1.74 -26.64 -22.75
N SER A 390 2.14 -26.40 -24.00
CA SER A 390 3.30 -25.55 -24.31
C SER A 390 3.20 -24.17 -23.65
N ARG A 391 2.04 -23.51 -23.70
CA ARG A 391 1.86 -22.19 -23.06
C ARG A 391 1.83 -22.22 -21.54
N SER A 392 1.22 -23.24 -20.95
CA SER A 392 1.20 -23.41 -19.49
C SER A 392 2.62 -23.66 -18.97
N LEU A 393 3.41 -24.45 -19.69
CA LEU A 393 4.83 -24.71 -19.39
C LEU A 393 5.68 -23.44 -19.51
N PHE A 394 5.49 -22.63 -20.56
CA PHE A 394 6.16 -21.34 -20.62
C PHE A 394 5.81 -20.43 -19.44
N GLY A 395 4.52 -20.33 -19.09
CA GLY A 395 4.07 -19.59 -17.90
C GLY A 395 4.70 -20.11 -16.60
N LEU A 396 4.84 -21.43 -16.47
CA LEU A 396 5.53 -22.05 -15.34
C LEU A 396 7.01 -21.62 -15.27
N THR A 397 7.72 -21.64 -16.40
CA THR A 397 9.14 -21.22 -16.45
C THR A 397 9.35 -19.73 -16.16
N ARG A 398 8.31 -18.90 -16.32
CA ARG A 398 8.29 -17.48 -15.96
C ARG A 398 7.97 -17.25 -14.48
N SER A 399 7.43 -18.24 -13.78
CA SER A 399 6.92 -18.10 -12.42
C SER A 399 8.00 -18.34 -11.37
N ASP A 400 8.03 -17.52 -10.31
CA ASP A 400 8.89 -17.73 -9.15
C ASP A 400 8.22 -18.64 -8.12
N LEU A 401 8.16 -19.93 -8.42
CA LEU A 401 7.56 -20.90 -7.52
C LEU A 401 8.55 -21.32 -6.43
N GLY A 402 8.01 -21.55 -5.23
CA GLY A 402 8.76 -22.19 -4.14
C GLY A 402 9.20 -23.61 -4.51
N SER A 403 10.24 -24.11 -3.84
CA SER A 403 10.78 -25.45 -4.12
C SER A 403 9.77 -26.57 -3.90
N SER A 404 8.80 -26.39 -2.99
CA SER A 404 7.69 -27.33 -2.73
C SER A 404 6.70 -27.40 -3.89
N ASP A 405 6.31 -26.25 -4.43
CA ASP A 405 5.30 -26.15 -5.49
C ASP A 405 5.83 -26.75 -6.79
N TRP A 406 7.09 -26.48 -7.10
CA TRP A 406 7.79 -27.12 -8.21
C TRP A 406 7.77 -28.65 -8.12
N ILE A 407 7.98 -29.23 -6.93
CA ILE A 407 7.95 -30.69 -6.74
C ILE A 407 6.54 -31.22 -6.96
N ASN A 408 5.52 -30.57 -6.41
CA ASN A 408 4.14 -31.02 -6.57
C ASN A 408 3.71 -31.01 -8.03
N TYR A 409 3.94 -29.90 -8.74
CA TYR A 409 3.58 -29.79 -10.16
C TYR A 409 4.44 -30.68 -11.07
N SER A 410 5.67 -31.03 -10.68
CA SER A 410 6.49 -31.96 -11.46
C SER A 410 5.86 -33.36 -11.58
N LYS A 411 5.21 -33.84 -10.51
CA LYS A 411 4.53 -35.15 -10.52
C LYS A 411 3.37 -35.16 -11.51
N VAL A 412 2.56 -34.11 -11.48
CA VAL A 412 1.41 -33.91 -12.36
C VAL A 412 1.84 -33.82 -13.82
N LEU A 413 2.88 -33.02 -14.10
CA LEU A 413 3.38 -32.84 -15.46
C LEU A 413 3.99 -34.12 -16.04
N ILE A 414 4.80 -34.85 -15.26
CA ILE A 414 5.34 -36.15 -15.69
C ILE A 414 4.21 -37.16 -15.90
N TYR A 415 3.23 -37.20 -14.99
CA TYR A 415 2.04 -38.04 -15.15
C TYR A 415 1.30 -37.74 -16.46
N LEU A 416 1.01 -36.47 -16.75
CA LEU A 416 0.34 -36.08 -18.00
C LEU A 416 1.18 -36.39 -19.25
N PHE A 417 2.50 -36.21 -19.19
CA PHE A 417 3.40 -36.58 -20.27
C PHE A 417 3.32 -38.07 -20.58
N ASP A 418 3.29 -38.91 -19.54
CA ASP A 418 3.19 -40.37 -19.66
C ASP A 418 1.83 -40.82 -20.26
N HIS A 419 0.82 -39.95 -20.21
CA HIS A 419 -0.52 -40.18 -20.76
C HIS A 419 -0.77 -39.41 -22.08
N GLY A 420 0.31 -39.02 -22.77
CA GLY A 420 0.27 -38.50 -24.14
C GLY A 420 0.35 -36.98 -24.28
N ALA A 421 0.39 -36.21 -23.18
CA ALA A 421 0.47 -34.75 -23.27
C ALA A 421 1.79 -34.26 -23.90
N PHE A 422 2.88 -35.02 -23.75
CA PHE A 422 4.17 -34.66 -24.35
C PHE A 422 4.11 -34.68 -25.88
N ASP A 423 3.43 -35.66 -26.46
CA ASP A 423 3.28 -35.78 -27.91
C ASP A 423 2.42 -34.67 -28.50
N ARG A 424 1.55 -34.07 -27.69
CA ARG A 424 0.66 -32.97 -28.08
C ARG A 424 1.26 -31.56 -27.97
N LEU A 425 2.47 -31.42 -27.40
CA LEU A 425 3.15 -30.13 -27.32
C LEU A 425 3.37 -29.53 -28.71
N THR A 426 2.79 -28.36 -28.97
CA THR A 426 3.00 -27.63 -30.24
C THR A 426 4.41 -27.06 -30.32
N ASP A 427 4.96 -26.65 -29.18
CA ASP A 427 6.36 -26.23 -29.03
C ASP A 427 7.06 -27.09 -27.95
N PRO A 428 7.87 -28.07 -28.34
CA PRO A 428 8.64 -28.91 -27.43
C PRO A 428 9.66 -28.13 -26.59
N CYS A 429 10.11 -26.95 -27.04
CA CYS A 429 11.04 -26.12 -26.25
C CYS A 429 10.44 -25.72 -24.91
N ALA A 430 9.12 -25.62 -24.80
CA ALA A 430 8.45 -25.27 -23.55
C ALA A 430 8.75 -26.26 -22.40
N ALA A 431 8.94 -27.54 -22.71
CA ALA A 431 9.24 -28.56 -21.72
C ALA A 431 10.73 -28.62 -21.32
N LEU A 432 11.62 -28.05 -22.13
CA LEU A 432 13.07 -28.23 -21.97
C LEU A 432 13.62 -27.65 -20.65
N PRO A 433 13.29 -26.40 -20.24
CA PRO A 433 13.76 -25.87 -18.95
C PRO A 433 13.27 -26.70 -17.77
N PHE A 434 12.00 -27.13 -17.81
CA PHE A 434 11.38 -27.95 -16.78
C PHE A 434 12.08 -29.30 -16.63
N LEU A 435 12.30 -30.01 -17.74
CA LEU A 435 12.96 -31.32 -17.74
C LEU A 435 14.42 -31.23 -17.29
N LYS A 436 15.17 -30.21 -17.75
CA LYS A 436 16.55 -29.98 -17.31
C LYS A 436 16.62 -29.66 -15.82
N TRP A 437 15.74 -28.80 -15.32
CA TRP A 437 15.64 -28.51 -13.90
C TRP A 437 15.36 -29.78 -13.08
N LEU A 438 14.45 -30.63 -13.54
CA LEU A 438 14.09 -31.87 -12.85
C LEU A 438 15.25 -32.87 -12.81
N CYS A 439 16.08 -32.94 -13.84
CA CYS A 439 17.31 -33.75 -13.86
C CYS A 439 18.37 -33.30 -12.82
N THR A 440 18.30 -32.07 -12.32
CA THR A 440 19.20 -31.64 -11.22
C THR A 440 18.80 -32.22 -9.86
N ARG A 441 17.63 -32.89 -9.78
CA ARG A 441 17.10 -33.51 -8.57
C ARG A 441 17.31 -35.02 -8.59
N SER A 442 17.03 -35.65 -7.45
CA SER A 442 16.93 -37.11 -7.32
C SER A 442 15.47 -37.55 -7.22
N GLY A 443 15.16 -38.75 -7.73
CA GLY A 443 13.82 -39.34 -7.68
C GLY A 443 13.38 -39.96 -9.00
N GLU A 444 12.23 -40.64 -8.98
CA GLU A 444 11.61 -41.26 -10.15
C GLU A 444 11.31 -40.22 -11.24
N GLU A 445 10.89 -39.02 -10.85
CA GLU A 445 10.60 -37.92 -11.76
C GLU A 445 11.85 -37.47 -12.53
N ALA A 446 13.04 -37.50 -11.90
CA ALA A 446 14.31 -37.18 -12.56
C ALA A 446 14.72 -38.25 -13.58
N GLU A 447 14.46 -39.52 -13.29
CA GLU A 447 14.66 -40.62 -14.25
C GLU A 447 13.70 -40.51 -15.44
N ARG A 448 12.42 -40.21 -15.19
CA ARG A 448 11.43 -39.95 -16.25
C ARG A 448 11.84 -38.73 -17.09
N ALA A 449 12.32 -37.65 -16.48
CA ALA A 449 12.80 -36.49 -17.22
C ALA A 449 13.99 -36.83 -18.14
N THR A 450 14.92 -37.64 -17.65
CA THR A 450 16.07 -38.13 -18.41
C THR A 450 15.62 -39.00 -19.60
N PHE A 451 14.60 -39.84 -19.41
CA PHE A 451 13.98 -40.61 -20.48
C PHE A 451 13.44 -39.69 -21.59
N TYR A 452 12.70 -38.63 -21.25
CA TYR A 452 12.17 -37.70 -22.25
C TYR A 452 13.28 -36.99 -23.02
N LEU A 453 14.29 -36.46 -22.33
CA LEU A 453 15.40 -35.75 -22.96
C LEU A 453 16.20 -36.65 -23.93
N ASN A 454 16.39 -37.92 -23.58
CA ASN A 454 17.16 -38.86 -24.42
C ASN A 454 16.33 -39.42 -25.58
N ASN A 455 15.10 -39.86 -25.31
CA ASN A 455 14.28 -40.55 -26.31
C ASN A 455 13.69 -39.60 -27.34
N TYR A 456 13.51 -38.32 -26.98
CA TYR A 456 13.01 -37.27 -27.86
C TYR A 456 14.09 -36.23 -28.19
N ALA A 457 15.37 -36.60 -28.10
CA ALA A 457 16.50 -35.70 -28.33
C ALA A 457 16.43 -35.00 -29.70
N THR A 458 15.99 -35.70 -30.76
CA THR A 458 15.82 -35.11 -32.10
C THR A 458 14.77 -34.00 -32.10
N ARG A 459 13.63 -34.23 -31.42
CA ARG A 459 12.53 -33.25 -31.31
C ARG A 459 12.97 -31.99 -30.57
N PHE A 460 13.80 -32.11 -29.53
CA PHE A 460 14.39 -30.95 -28.85
C PHE A 460 15.46 -30.26 -29.69
N THR A 461 16.29 -31.02 -30.42
CA THR A 461 17.33 -30.46 -31.29
C THR A 461 16.70 -29.61 -32.39
N GLU A 462 15.68 -30.15 -33.08
CA GLU A 462 14.93 -29.42 -34.11
C GLU A 462 14.22 -28.18 -33.56
N ALA A 463 13.67 -28.25 -32.35
CA ALA A 463 12.97 -27.12 -31.74
C ALA A 463 13.92 -26.00 -31.27
N THR A 464 15.14 -26.36 -30.84
CA THR A 464 16.16 -25.43 -30.34
C THR A 464 17.07 -24.86 -31.44
N GLU A 465 17.15 -25.52 -32.59
CA GLU A 465 17.90 -25.03 -33.74
C GLU A 465 17.22 -23.79 -34.33
N LEU A 466 17.91 -22.64 -34.27
CA LEU A 466 17.45 -21.38 -34.85
C LEU A 466 18.16 -21.16 -36.19
N LEU A 467 17.46 -21.40 -37.30
CA LEU A 467 17.96 -21.00 -38.62
C LEU A 467 18.17 -19.47 -38.65
N PRO A 468 19.09 -18.94 -39.48
CA PRO A 468 19.37 -17.50 -39.51
C PRO A 468 18.14 -16.61 -39.78
N GLY A 469 17.16 -17.12 -40.53
CA GLY A 469 15.88 -16.45 -40.76
C GLY A 469 15.01 -16.39 -39.50
N ASP A 470 14.91 -17.52 -38.79
CA ASP A 470 14.10 -17.64 -37.57
C ASP A 470 14.71 -16.83 -36.41
N ARG A 471 16.04 -16.79 -36.29
CA ARG A 471 16.74 -15.89 -35.34
C ARG A 471 16.36 -14.43 -35.61
N ARG A 472 16.35 -14.00 -36.87
CA ARG A 472 16.00 -12.61 -37.23
C ARG A 472 14.54 -12.31 -36.92
N SER A 473 13.63 -13.23 -37.20
CA SER A 473 12.21 -13.10 -36.83
C SER A 473 12.07 -12.99 -35.31
N LEU A 474 12.70 -13.88 -34.56
CA LEU A 474 12.66 -13.90 -33.11
C LEU A 474 13.15 -12.57 -32.50
N ILE A 475 14.26 -12.03 -32.99
CA ILE A 475 14.79 -10.74 -32.50
C ILE A 475 13.85 -9.59 -32.88
N THR A 476 13.26 -9.63 -34.07
CA THR A 476 12.27 -8.63 -34.50
C THR A 476 11.05 -8.65 -33.58
N ASP A 477 10.51 -9.84 -33.33
CA ASP A 477 9.34 -10.06 -32.49
C ASP A 477 9.62 -9.72 -31.01
N LEU A 478 10.82 -10.01 -30.50
CA LEU A 478 11.27 -9.59 -29.17
C LEU A 478 11.44 -8.07 -29.05
N SER A 479 11.79 -7.41 -30.16
CA SER A 479 12.03 -5.96 -30.20
C SER A 479 10.76 -5.14 -30.47
N THR A 480 9.59 -5.79 -30.51
CA THR A 480 8.30 -5.17 -30.84
C THR A 480 8.00 -3.90 -30.04
N PHE A 481 8.27 -3.89 -28.73
CA PHE A 481 8.02 -2.75 -27.85
C PHE A 481 9.24 -1.84 -27.65
N ALA A 482 10.32 -2.06 -28.42
CA ALA A 482 11.49 -1.19 -28.37
C ALA A 482 11.19 0.21 -28.91
N HIS A 483 10.11 0.39 -29.67
CA HIS A 483 9.69 1.63 -30.32
C HIS A 483 8.20 1.91 -30.06
N ASP A 484 7.77 3.14 -30.30
CA ASP A 484 6.35 3.50 -30.15
C ASP A 484 5.49 2.77 -31.19
N LEU A 485 4.46 2.08 -30.72
CA LEU A 485 3.53 1.35 -31.58
C LEU A 485 2.45 2.27 -32.14
N GLU A 486 2.01 2.00 -33.37
CA GLU A 486 0.79 2.59 -33.92
C GLU A 486 -0.43 2.10 -33.11
N ALA A 487 -1.41 2.98 -32.89
CA ALA A 487 -2.54 2.74 -31.98
C ALA A 487 -3.35 1.47 -32.29
N ASP A 488 -3.34 0.99 -33.54
CA ASP A 488 -4.12 -0.17 -34.00
C ASP A 488 -3.37 -1.51 -33.93
N ALA A 489 -2.08 -1.53 -33.54
CA ALA A 489 -1.25 -2.74 -33.56
C ALA A 489 -1.24 -3.57 -32.26
N GLY A 490 -1.81 -3.04 -31.16
CA GLY A 490 -1.53 -3.50 -29.80
C GLY A 490 -1.84 -4.98 -29.48
N GLY A 491 -2.97 -5.50 -29.96
CA GLY A 491 -3.42 -6.86 -29.62
C GLY A 491 -2.58 -7.98 -30.27
N ASN A 492 -2.25 -7.82 -31.56
CA ASN A 492 -1.42 -8.79 -32.28
C ASN A 492 0.05 -8.70 -31.85
N ALA A 493 0.57 -7.47 -31.67
CA ALA A 493 1.92 -7.20 -31.20
C ALA A 493 2.21 -7.87 -29.84
N THR A 494 1.27 -7.77 -28.91
CA THR A 494 1.29 -8.43 -27.60
C THR A 494 1.49 -9.94 -27.72
N THR A 495 0.67 -10.60 -28.54
CA THR A 495 0.70 -12.06 -28.69
C THR A 495 2.01 -12.53 -29.33
N ILE A 496 2.48 -11.80 -30.35
CA ILE A 496 3.74 -12.07 -31.04
C ILE A 496 4.92 -11.93 -30.07
N PHE A 497 4.98 -10.82 -29.33
CA PHE A 497 6.03 -10.59 -28.34
C PHE A 497 6.07 -11.67 -27.26
N VAL A 498 4.94 -12.04 -26.66
CA VAL A 498 4.92 -13.07 -25.60
C VAL A 498 5.39 -14.43 -26.13
N LYS A 499 5.00 -14.82 -27.35
CA LYS A 499 5.53 -16.04 -28.00
C LYS A 499 7.05 -16.00 -28.17
N ALA A 500 7.56 -14.89 -28.68
CA ALA A 500 8.99 -14.70 -28.90
C ALA A 500 9.77 -14.68 -27.57
N PHE A 501 9.24 -13.99 -26.56
CA PHE A 501 9.78 -13.95 -25.21
C PHE A 501 9.84 -15.33 -24.58
N ASP A 502 8.72 -16.06 -24.57
CA ASP A 502 8.61 -17.43 -24.03
C ASP A 502 9.68 -18.35 -24.64
N ARG A 503 9.78 -18.36 -25.97
CA ARG A 503 10.75 -19.19 -26.69
C ARG A 503 12.19 -18.79 -26.38
N CYS A 504 12.51 -17.51 -26.40
CA CYS A 504 13.84 -17.00 -26.09
C CYS A 504 14.24 -17.29 -24.63
N ASN A 505 13.33 -17.08 -23.68
CA ASN A 505 13.54 -17.38 -22.28
C ASN A 505 13.80 -18.88 -22.05
N ALA A 506 13.06 -19.76 -22.72
CA ALA A 506 13.28 -21.20 -22.62
C ALA A 506 14.65 -21.64 -23.15
N LEU A 507 15.13 -21.02 -24.24
CA LEU A 507 16.48 -21.27 -24.77
C LEU A 507 17.56 -20.83 -23.76
N LEU A 508 17.44 -19.62 -23.21
CA LEU A 508 18.37 -19.09 -22.21
C LEU A 508 18.38 -19.92 -20.92
N LEU A 509 17.21 -20.35 -20.44
CA LEU A 509 17.08 -21.23 -19.28
C LEU A 509 17.67 -22.62 -19.50
N SER A 510 17.74 -23.05 -20.76
CA SER A 510 18.25 -24.34 -21.16
C SER A 510 19.70 -24.27 -21.64
N ASP A 511 20.44 -23.23 -21.29
CA ASP A 511 21.85 -23.02 -21.64
C ASP A 511 22.14 -23.06 -23.16
N HIS A 512 21.16 -22.70 -23.99
CA HIS A 512 21.37 -22.47 -25.42
C HIS A 512 21.74 -21.00 -25.62
N PRO A 513 23.01 -20.69 -25.96
CA PRO A 513 23.45 -19.31 -26.11
C PRO A 513 22.76 -18.67 -27.32
N LEU A 514 22.14 -17.51 -27.11
CA LEU A 514 21.82 -16.59 -28.18
C LEU A 514 23.04 -15.68 -28.36
N ASP A 515 23.73 -15.82 -29.50
CA ASP A 515 24.77 -14.88 -29.90
C ASP A 515 24.11 -13.54 -30.23
N LEU A 516 23.99 -12.67 -29.22
CA LEU A 516 23.39 -11.33 -29.33
C LEU A 516 24.50 -10.28 -29.40
N SER A 517 24.45 -9.44 -30.43
CA SER A 517 25.24 -8.22 -30.46
C SER A 517 24.78 -7.24 -29.37
N ARG A 518 25.65 -6.29 -28.99
CA ARG A 518 25.30 -5.23 -28.03
C ARG A 518 24.02 -4.48 -28.44
N GLU A 519 23.89 -4.15 -29.73
CA GLU A 519 22.73 -3.43 -30.25
C GLU A 519 21.44 -4.25 -30.11
N GLU A 520 21.47 -5.54 -30.43
CA GLU A 520 20.33 -6.44 -30.24
C GLU A 520 19.96 -6.58 -28.76
N SER A 521 20.94 -6.73 -27.85
CA SER A 521 20.69 -6.80 -26.40
C SER A 521 20.02 -5.52 -25.88
N VAL A 522 20.48 -4.34 -26.28
CA VAL A 522 19.87 -3.06 -25.88
C VAL A 522 18.44 -2.96 -26.39
N LEU A 523 18.19 -3.32 -27.65
CA LEU A 523 16.84 -3.30 -28.24
C LEU A 523 15.89 -4.25 -27.51
N ILE A 524 16.32 -5.48 -27.25
CA ILE A 524 15.50 -6.50 -26.58
C ILE A 524 15.22 -6.09 -25.14
N LEU A 525 16.23 -5.69 -24.37
CA LEU A 525 16.04 -5.27 -22.97
C LEU A 525 15.14 -4.04 -22.89
N ARG A 526 15.29 -3.07 -23.80
CA ARG A 526 14.40 -1.91 -23.88
C ARG A 526 12.95 -2.32 -24.17
N SER A 527 12.74 -3.21 -25.14
CA SER A 527 11.42 -3.76 -25.45
C SER A 527 10.80 -4.46 -24.25
N VAL A 528 11.58 -5.29 -23.55
CA VAL A 528 11.13 -6.00 -22.33
C VAL A 528 10.78 -5.02 -21.20
N LEU A 529 11.52 -3.92 -20.99
CA LEU A 529 11.14 -2.93 -19.98
C LEU A 529 9.89 -2.13 -20.34
N ARG A 530 9.60 -1.94 -21.64
CA ARG A 530 8.43 -1.19 -22.13
C ARG A 530 7.20 -2.05 -22.36
N ASN A 531 7.33 -3.37 -22.20
CA ASN A 531 6.27 -4.31 -22.50
C ASN A 531 5.04 -4.05 -21.60
N PRO A 532 3.80 -4.04 -22.14
CA PRO A 532 2.60 -3.74 -21.36
C PRO A 532 1.91 -4.96 -20.75
N ILE A 533 2.52 -6.15 -20.77
CA ILE A 533 1.81 -7.43 -20.54
C ILE A 533 2.44 -8.27 -19.43
N LEU A 534 3.75 -8.45 -19.49
CA LEU A 534 4.54 -9.26 -18.58
C LEU A 534 5.08 -8.38 -17.46
N ASP A 535 4.72 -8.74 -16.23
CA ASP A 535 5.17 -8.01 -15.05
C ASP A 535 6.64 -8.32 -14.71
N TRP A 536 7.17 -7.66 -13.67
CA TRP A 536 8.56 -7.87 -13.26
C TRP A 536 8.87 -9.32 -12.87
N ASN A 537 7.94 -10.03 -12.23
CA ASN A 537 8.16 -11.41 -11.82
C ASN A 537 8.31 -12.34 -13.03
N ASN A 538 7.56 -12.08 -14.10
CA ASN A 538 7.65 -12.84 -15.33
C ASN A 538 9.00 -12.62 -16.06
N ILE A 539 9.54 -11.40 -16.03
CA ILE A 539 10.72 -11.02 -16.84
C ILE A 539 12.05 -11.06 -16.09
N ARG A 540 12.07 -11.01 -14.76
CA ARG A 540 13.33 -10.87 -13.98
C ARG A 540 14.39 -11.93 -14.27
N HIS A 541 14.00 -13.18 -14.51
CA HIS A 541 14.95 -14.26 -14.81
C HIS A 541 15.57 -14.11 -16.18
N PHE A 542 14.78 -13.67 -17.16
CA PHE A 542 15.25 -13.30 -18.49
C PHE A 542 16.21 -12.12 -18.37
N MET A 543 15.80 -11.05 -17.67
CA MET A 543 16.61 -9.86 -17.47
C MET A 543 17.98 -10.22 -16.88
N ARG A 544 18.06 -11.10 -15.87
CA ARG A 544 19.34 -11.52 -15.26
C ARG A 544 20.26 -12.35 -16.18
N ARG A 545 19.73 -13.00 -17.22
CA ARG A 545 20.52 -13.90 -18.10
C ARG A 545 21.05 -13.23 -19.37
N VAL A 546 20.39 -12.18 -19.85
CA VAL A 546 20.89 -11.45 -21.03
C VAL A 546 22.22 -10.75 -20.67
N PRO A 547 23.31 -10.99 -21.43
CA PRO A 547 24.60 -10.37 -21.16
C PRO A 547 24.52 -8.84 -21.17
N ARG A 548 24.99 -8.21 -20.09
CA ARG A 548 25.12 -6.76 -19.94
C ARG A 548 26.21 -6.40 -18.94
N ASP A 549 26.69 -5.16 -19.01
CA ASP A 549 27.42 -4.49 -17.94
C ASP A 549 26.53 -3.44 -17.26
N HIS A 550 27.05 -2.77 -16.22
CA HIS A 550 26.31 -1.74 -15.48
C HIS A 550 25.95 -0.52 -16.35
N GLU A 551 26.82 -0.15 -17.30
CA GLU A 551 26.60 0.99 -18.20
C GLU A 551 25.44 0.71 -19.15
N MET A 552 25.43 -0.46 -19.79
CA MET A 552 24.33 -0.92 -20.63
C MET A 552 23.03 -1.04 -19.84
N GLY A 553 23.08 -1.57 -18.61
CA GLY A 553 21.90 -1.66 -17.75
C GLY A 553 21.25 -0.30 -17.49
N TRP A 554 22.08 0.71 -17.18
CA TRP A 554 21.61 2.08 -17.00
C TRP A 554 21.14 2.74 -18.30
N GLU A 555 21.88 2.55 -19.40
CA GLU A 555 21.53 3.02 -20.73
C GLU A 555 20.12 2.55 -21.13
N VAL A 556 19.82 1.27 -20.93
CA VAL A 556 18.52 0.67 -21.25
C VAL A 556 17.38 1.30 -20.43
N ILE A 557 17.59 1.55 -19.14
CA ILE A 557 16.60 2.21 -18.27
C ILE A 557 16.27 3.60 -18.81
N ILE A 558 17.30 4.42 -19.06
CA ILE A 558 17.11 5.79 -19.55
C ILE A 558 16.45 5.81 -20.92
N GLN A 559 16.88 4.95 -21.85
CA GLN A 559 16.24 4.86 -23.16
C GLN A 559 14.78 4.44 -23.07
N ALA A 560 14.43 3.51 -22.16
CA ALA A 560 13.04 3.10 -21.96
C ALA A 560 12.16 4.23 -21.42
N LEU A 561 12.70 5.07 -20.53
CA LEU A 561 11.99 6.21 -19.93
C LEU A 561 11.86 7.42 -20.87
N ASN A 562 12.79 7.60 -21.81
CA ASN A 562 12.80 8.75 -22.72
C ASN A 562 11.74 8.70 -23.83
N GLN A 563 11.19 7.53 -24.15
CA GLN A 563 10.28 7.32 -25.29
C GLN A 563 8.81 7.21 -24.88
N GLY A 564 8.40 7.97 -23.86
CA GLY A 564 7.01 8.02 -23.39
C GLY A 564 6.80 7.32 -22.04
N LYS A 565 5.54 7.29 -21.58
CA LYS A 565 5.20 6.68 -20.28
C LYS A 565 5.11 5.16 -20.41
N VAL A 566 5.92 4.45 -19.64
CA VAL A 566 5.76 3.01 -19.37
C VAL A 566 4.66 2.81 -18.33
N PRO A 567 3.60 2.05 -18.61
CA PRO A 567 2.54 1.82 -17.63
C PRO A 567 2.98 0.85 -16.54
N TYR A 568 2.23 0.82 -15.44
CA TYR A 568 2.27 -0.31 -14.50
C TYR A 568 1.79 -1.57 -15.21
N VAL A 569 2.46 -2.69 -14.95
CA VAL A 569 2.00 -4.03 -15.32
C VAL A 569 1.88 -4.84 -14.04
N GLY A 570 0.66 -5.20 -13.68
CA GLY A 570 0.35 -5.62 -12.31
C GLY A 570 0.71 -4.52 -11.32
N TRP A 571 1.53 -4.84 -10.33
CA TRP A 571 1.97 -3.89 -9.31
C TRP A 571 3.33 -3.25 -9.62
N PHE A 572 3.95 -3.59 -10.76
CA PHE A 572 5.34 -3.25 -11.03
C PHE A 572 5.49 -2.19 -12.13
N LEU A 573 6.43 -1.27 -11.90
CA LEU A 573 7.05 -0.45 -12.95
C LEU A 573 8.34 -1.13 -13.38
N SER A 574 8.36 -1.74 -14.56
CA SER A 574 9.51 -2.52 -15.05
C SER A 574 10.85 -1.76 -15.00
N PRO A 575 10.96 -0.48 -15.40
CA PRO A 575 12.21 0.29 -15.26
C PRO A 575 12.66 0.43 -13.79
N MET A 576 11.72 0.68 -12.87
CA MET A 576 12.01 0.80 -11.43
C MET A 576 12.43 -0.54 -10.83
N SER A 577 11.73 -1.62 -11.17
CA SER A 577 12.08 -2.96 -10.70
C SER A 577 13.45 -3.42 -11.21
N PHE A 578 13.78 -3.09 -12.47
CA PHE A 578 15.09 -3.38 -13.03
C PHE A 578 16.19 -2.57 -12.34
N PHE A 579 15.96 -1.28 -12.09
CA PHE A 579 16.86 -0.45 -11.29
C PHE A 579 17.11 -1.05 -9.90
N CYS A 580 16.06 -1.50 -9.19
CA CYS A 580 16.21 -2.19 -7.91
C CYS A 580 17.07 -3.45 -8.03
N SER A 581 16.86 -4.25 -9.08
CA SER A 581 17.68 -5.44 -9.32
C SER A 581 19.15 -5.11 -9.62
N LEU A 582 19.43 -3.99 -10.27
CA LEU A 582 20.82 -3.54 -10.50
C LEU A 582 21.46 -3.06 -9.19
N LEU A 583 20.71 -2.40 -8.30
CA LEU A 583 21.21 -2.00 -6.97
C LEU A 583 21.63 -3.18 -6.09
N GLU A 584 21.00 -4.35 -6.28
CA GLU A 584 21.39 -5.60 -5.62
C GLU A 584 22.72 -6.18 -6.18
N GLU A 585 23.16 -5.75 -7.37
CA GLU A 585 24.40 -6.23 -8.01
C GLU A 585 25.65 -5.59 -7.38
N ARG A 586 26.69 -6.41 -7.18
CA ARG A 586 27.94 -5.95 -6.55
C ARG A 586 28.62 -4.90 -7.43
N GLY A 587 28.84 -3.71 -6.86
CA GLY A 587 29.57 -2.63 -7.51
C GLY A 587 28.71 -1.68 -8.34
N PHE A 588 27.40 -1.94 -8.47
CA PHE A 588 26.51 -0.99 -9.15
C PHE A 588 26.38 0.33 -8.40
N ILE A 589 26.32 0.31 -7.07
CA ILE A 589 26.32 1.55 -6.26
C ILE A 589 27.57 2.40 -6.53
N ARG A 590 28.75 1.76 -6.67
CA ARG A 590 29.99 2.46 -7.03
C ARG A 590 29.99 3.00 -8.47
N PHE A 591 29.24 2.35 -9.36
CA PHE A 591 28.99 2.87 -10.70
C PHE A 591 28.05 4.09 -10.64
N ILE A 592 27.03 4.08 -9.78
CA ILE A 592 26.15 5.24 -9.53
C ILE A 592 26.90 6.44 -8.92
N ASP A 593 28.01 6.22 -8.21
CA ASP A 593 28.88 7.31 -7.75
C ASP A 593 29.50 8.11 -8.92
N SER A 594 29.52 7.56 -10.15
CA SER A 594 29.83 8.31 -11.39
C SER A 594 28.66 9.24 -11.79
N ASP A 595 28.85 10.23 -12.65
CA ASP A 595 27.92 11.35 -12.93
C ASP A 595 26.53 10.97 -13.50
N ILE A 596 25.74 10.23 -12.74
CA ILE A 596 24.42 9.71 -13.11
C ILE A 596 23.32 10.57 -12.48
N ASP A 597 22.34 10.94 -13.30
CA ASP A 597 21.14 11.67 -12.90
C ASP A 597 19.92 10.73 -12.83
N ILE A 598 19.38 10.52 -11.63
CA ILE A 598 18.20 9.67 -11.39
C ILE A 598 16.86 10.39 -11.61
N SER A 599 16.88 11.65 -12.05
CA SER A 599 15.67 12.45 -12.32
C SER A 599 14.63 11.75 -13.20
N PRO A 600 15.01 11.02 -14.27
CA PRO A 600 14.02 10.30 -15.09
C PRO A 600 13.26 9.22 -14.31
N LEU A 601 13.89 8.53 -13.36
CA LEU A 601 13.24 7.52 -12.51
C LEU A 601 12.26 8.18 -11.54
N LEU A 602 12.68 9.29 -10.89
CA LEU A 602 11.82 10.05 -9.98
C LEU A 602 10.61 10.63 -10.71
N ALA A 603 10.82 11.25 -11.87
CA ALA A 603 9.75 11.78 -12.70
C ALA A 603 8.79 10.67 -13.15
N HIS A 604 9.32 9.50 -13.51
CA HIS A 604 8.50 8.38 -13.94
C HIS A 604 7.64 7.81 -12.81
N LEU A 605 8.25 7.51 -11.66
CA LEU A 605 7.56 6.99 -10.47
C LEU A 605 6.47 7.96 -9.99
N THR A 606 6.79 9.25 -9.90
CA THR A 606 5.85 10.28 -9.42
C THR A 606 4.81 10.70 -10.47
N SER A 607 4.95 10.28 -11.73
CA SER A 607 3.94 10.52 -12.77
C SER A 607 2.72 9.61 -12.67
N HIS A 608 2.78 8.58 -11.82
CA HIS A 608 1.71 7.63 -11.54
C HIS A 608 1.28 7.72 -10.06
N LYS A 609 0.07 7.23 -9.73
CA LYS A 609 -0.30 6.97 -8.33
C LYS A 609 0.50 5.72 -7.89
N PRO A 610 1.32 5.79 -6.82
CA PRO A 610 2.08 4.64 -6.36
C PRO A 610 1.19 3.45 -6.03
N HIS A 611 1.61 2.26 -6.45
CA HIS A 611 0.96 1.02 -6.05
C HIS A 611 1.51 0.56 -4.69
N ILE A 612 0.63 0.37 -3.70
CA ILE A 612 1.00 0.03 -2.30
C ILE A 612 1.97 -1.16 -2.26
N GLY A 613 1.65 -2.26 -2.97
CA GLY A 613 2.49 -3.47 -3.00
C GLY A 613 3.90 -3.33 -3.60
N SER A 614 4.24 -2.20 -4.25
CA SER A 614 5.58 -1.97 -4.81
C SER A 614 6.27 -0.73 -4.24
N TRP A 615 5.51 0.17 -3.63
CA TRP A 615 5.99 1.47 -3.17
C TRP A 615 7.14 1.32 -2.20
N THR A 616 6.98 0.53 -1.13
CA THR A 616 8.00 0.34 -0.10
C THR A 616 9.33 -0.13 -0.68
N ARG A 617 9.29 -1.01 -1.67
CA ARG A 617 10.50 -1.48 -2.37
C ARG A 617 11.17 -0.35 -3.15
N TYR A 618 10.38 0.43 -3.89
CA TYR A 618 10.89 1.50 -4.75
C TYR A 618 11.40 2.70 -3.97
N SER A 619 10.66 3.13 -2.94
CA SER A 619 11.05 4.24 -2.07
C SER A 619 12.35 3.93 -1.33
N ASN A 620 12.46 2.72 -0.75
CA ASN A 620 13.67 2.27 -0.08
C ASN A 620 14.88 2.22 -1.01
N ALA A 621 14.71 1.67 -2.22
CA ALA A 621 15.78 1.58 -3.21
C ALA A 621 16.29 2.97 -3.64
N LEU A 622 15.38 3.92 -3.88
CA LEU A 622 15.74 5.29 -4.26
C LEU A 622 16.39 6.04 -3.09
N ILE A 623 15.86 5.94 -1.87
CA ILE A 623 16.45 6.60 -0.70
C ILE A 623 17.84 6.02 -0.39
N SER A 624 17.99 4.69 -0.38
CA SER A 624 19.30 4.06 -0.22
C SER A 624 20.27 4.46 -1.32
N CYS A 625 19.80 4.68 -2.56
CA CYS A 625 20.63 5.17 -3.65
C CYS A 625 21.08 6.62 -3.41
N ILE A 626 20.19 7.49 -2.92
CA ILE A 626 20.49 8.90 -2.63
C ILE A 626 21.46 8.99 -1.45
N ASP A 627 21.22 8.25 -0.37
CA ASP A 627 22.02 8.25 0.85
C ASP A 627 23.43 7.69 0.63
N ARG A 628 23.55 6.57 -0.10
CA ARG A 628 24.83 5.88 -0.28
C ARG A 628 25.61 6.35 -1.50
N GLY A 629 24.91 6.79 -2.55
CA GLY A 629 25.52 7.14 -3.84
C GLY A 629 25.85 8.63 -4.02
N ASN A 630 25.59 9.45 -2.99
CA ASN A 630 25.73 10.92 -3.02
C ASN A 630 25.09 11.58 -4.28
N VAL A 631 23.97 11.01 -4.75
CA VAL A 631 23.36 11.38 -6.04
C VAL A 631 22.48 12.63 -5.91
N PHE A 632 22.12 13.04 -4.68
CA PHE A 632 21.19 14.15 -4.41
C PHE A 632 21.57 15.45 -5.14
N GLU A 633 22.86 15.79 -5.19
CA GLU A 633 23.33 17.03 -5.83
C GLU A 633 23.20 16.99 -7.37
N ARG A 634 23.14 15.80 -7.97
CA ARG A 634 23.07 15.59 -9.43
C ARG A 634 21.64 15.54 -9.96
N ILE A 635 20.65 15.48 -9.09
CA ILE A 635 19.24 15.48 -9.50
C ILE A 635 18.92 16.81 -10.22
N THR A 636 18.61 16.73 -11.51
CA THR A 636 18.25 17.89 -12.33
C THR A 636 16.78 18.29 -12.19
N ASP A 637 15.86 17.33 -12.07
CA ASP A 637 14.42 17.58 -11.88
C ASP A 637 14.07 17.63 -10.39
N ARG A 638 14.23 18.83 -9.81
CA ARG A 638 13.92 19.09 -8.40
C ARG A 638 12.42 19.01 -8.08
N ALA A 639 11.54 19.20 -9.06
CA ALA A 639 10.09 19.14 -8.84
C ALA A 639 9.64 17.69 -8.63
N SER A 640 10.11 16.77 -9.49
CA SER A 640 9.85 15.34 -9.33
C SER A 640 10.48 14.78 -8.06
N ALA A 641 11.68 15.24 -7.69
CA ALA A 641 12.32 14.85 -6.43
C ALA A 641 11.54 15.31 -5.20
N ARG A 642 11.06 16.57 -5.18
CA ARG A 642 10.20 17.08 -4.11
C ARG A 642 8.93 16.24 -3.97
N LYS A 643 8.24 15.99 -5.09
CA LYS A 643 7.02 15.17 -5.11
C LYS A 643 7.27 13.75 -4.59
N PHE A 644 8.42 13.15 -4.92
CA PHE A 644 8.80 11.84 -4.40
C PHE A 644 8.95 11.85 -2.88
N PHE A 645 9.69 12.81 -2.31
CA PHE A 645 9.86 12.88 -0.86
C PHE A 645 8.56 13.20 -0.13
N GLU A 646 7.68 14.03 -0.69
CA GLU A 646 6.33 14.29 -0.15
C GLU A 646 5.50 12.99 -0.10
N LEU A 647 5.58 12.14 -1.14
CA LEU A 647 4.92 10.84 -1.15
C LEU A 647 5.47 9.90 -0.07
N CYS A 648 6.77 9.95 0.24
CA CYS A 648 7.37 9.16 1.33
C CYS A 648 6.81 9.53 2.71
N LEU A 649 6.32 10.77 2.89
CA LEU A 649 5.75 11.26 4.14
C LEU A 649 4.23 11.02 4.24
N ASN A 650 3.57 10.65 3.15
CA ASN A 650 2.13 10.39 3.17
C ASN A 650 1.82 9.07 3.92
N LYS A 651 0.88 9.13 4.86
CA LYS A 651 0.42 7.99 5.68
C LYS A 651 -0.29 6.91 4.86
N ASP A 652 -0.82 7.25 3.67
CA ASP A 652 -1.47 6.30 2.75
C ASP A 652 -0.50 5.24 2.19
N TYR A 653 0.82 5.49 2.25
CA TYR A 653 1.83 4.60 1.70
C TYR A 653 2.81 4.12 2.76
N GLU A 654 3.00 2.80 2.83
CA GLU A 654 3.93 2.18 3.77
C GLU A 654 5.38 2.52 3.39
N THR A 655 6.03 3.31 4.23
CA THR A 655 7.43 3.75 4.09
C THR A 655 8.17 3.50 5.40
N PHE A 656 9.38 2.97 5.36
CA PHE A 656 10.17 2.73 6.58
C PHE A 656 10.46 4.03 7.32
N GLU A 657 10.52 3.98 8.65
CA GLU A 657 10.69 5.17 9.47
C GLU A 657 12.04 5.87 9.20
N ASP A 658 13.12 5.10 9.05
CA ASP A 658 14.43 5.63 8.65
C ASP A 658 14.37 6.34 7.28
N ASP A 659 13.63 5.77 6.33
CA ASP A 659 13.44 6.34 5.00
C ASP A 659 12.61 7.64 5.05
N ARG A 660 11.61 7.72 5.95
CA ARG A 660 10.83 8.95 6.20
C ARG A 660 11.71 10.07 6.74
N GLU A 661 12.60 9.76 7.68
CA GLU A 661 13.55 10.73 8.22
C GLU A 661 14.54 11.24 7.15
N SER A 662 15.08 10.34 6.32
CA SER A 662 15.88 10.72 5.15
C SER A 662 15.08 11.62 4.20
N ALA A 663 13.82 11.31 3.91
CA ALA A 663 12.95 12.14 3.06
C ALA A 663 12.72 13.55 3.64
N LYS A 664 12.45 13.67 4.96
CA LYS A 664 12.35 14.98 5.65
C LYS A 664 13.64 15.78 5.51
N TYR A 665 14.79 15.13 5.69
CA TYR A 665 16.10 15.76 5.54
C TYR A 665 16.29 16.35 4.13
N TYR A 666 16.02 15.58 3.08
CA TYR A 666 16.22 16.04 1.71
C TYR A 666 15.22 17.11 1.27
N LEU A 667 13.97 17.06 1.73
CA LEU A 667 13.00 18.14 1.49
C LEU A 667 13.50 19.47 2.04
N LYS A 668 14.04 19.47 3.27
CA LYS A 668 14.62 20.67 3.88
C LYS A 668 15.83 21.20 3.10
N GLN A 669 16.64 20.31 2.51
CA GLN A 669 17.75 20.72 1.66
C GLN A 669 17.27 21.38 0.36
N LEU A 670 16.25 20.82 -0.29
CA LEU A 670 15.62 21.41 -1.48
C LEU A 670 15.08 22.82 -1.18
N ASP A 671 14.36 22.99 -0.06
CA ASP A 671 13.85 24.28 0.37
C ASP A 671 14.95 25.31 0.61
N ARG A 672 16.06 24.89 1.23
CA ARG A 672 17.20 25.75 1.49
C ARG A 672 17.85 26.23 0.18
N GLN A 673 18.02 25.34 -0.79
CA GLN A 673 18.56 25.68 -2.12
C GLN A 673 17.61 26.62 -2.90
N ASP A 674 16.30 26.39 -2.84
CA ASP A 674 15.29 27.26 -3.47
C ASP A 674 15.31 28.70 -2.88
N ILE A 675 15.46 28.83 -1.56
CA ILE A 675 15.60 30.13 -0.88
C ILE A 675 16.88 30.85 -1.31
N LEU A 676 18.01 30.13 -1.41
CA LEU A 676 19.28 30.68 -1.89
C LEU A 676 19.21 31.12 -3.36
N ALA A 677 18.53 30.35 -4.23
CA ALA A 677 18.32 30.71 -5.62
C ALA A 677 17.41 31.95 -5.78
N ARG A 678 16.37 32.08 -4.94
CA ARG A 678 15.46 33.24 -4.94
C ARG A 678 16.13 34.51 -4.41
N THR A 679 17.02 34.40 -3.43
CA THR A 679 17.78 35.56 -2.89
C THR A 679 18.87 36.02 -3.84
N SER A 680 19.54 35.11 -4.55
CA SER A 680 20.51 35.39 -5.63
C SER A 680 19.92 36.16 -6.83
N ARG A 681 18.63 35.98 -7.15
CA ARG A 681 17.95 36.68 -8.27
C ARG A 681 17.46 38.11 -7.94
N ARG A 682 17.46 38.53 -6.67
CA ARG A 682 17.00 39.87 -6.25
C ARG A 682 17.83 41.06 -6.79
N PRO A 683 19.18 40.99 -6.94
CA PRO A 683 19.97 42.12 -7.45
C PRO A 683 19.60 42.52 -8.88
N HIS A 684 19.28 41.55 -9.75
CA HIS A 684 18.94 41.82 -11.15
C HIS A 684 17.55 42.44 -11.34
N LEU A 685 16.57 42.08 -10.51
CA LEU A 685 15.23 42.69 -10.53
C LEU A 685 15.24 44.11 -9.95
N LEU A 686 16.01 44.34 -8.88
CA LEU A 686 16.25 45.68 -8.34
C LEU A 686 17.02 46.57 -9.33
N ALA A 687 18.06 46.05 -9.99
CA ALA A 687 18.78 46.79 -11.03
C ALA A 687 17.91 47.14 -12.24
N ARG A 688 17.01 46.24 -12.67
CA ARG A 688 16.07 46.48 -13.77
C ARG A 688 14.95 47.45 -13.39
N ALA A 689 14.45 47.38 -12.16
CA ALA A 689 13.50 48.33 -11.61
C ALA A 689 14.11 49.73 -11.46
N CYS A 690 15.34 49.82 -10.91
CA CYS A 690 16.10 51.05 -10.80
C CYS A 690 16.39 51.66 -12.18
N ASN A 691 16.85 50.88 -13.16
CA ASN A 691 17.11 51.37 -14.52
C ASN A 691 15.84 51.88 -15.23
N ASN A 692 14.68 51.24 -15.01
CA ASN A 692 13.41 51.73 -15.56
C ASN A 692 12.92 53.01 -14.86
N LEU A 693 13.23 53.18 -13.58
CA LEU A 693 12.95 54.39 -12.81
C LEU A 693 13.86 55.57 -13.22
N THR A 694 15.17 55.36 -13.39
CA THR A 694 16.08 56.41 -13.90
C THR A 694 15.73 56.85 -15.32
N LYS A 695 15.31 55.92 -16.18
CA LYS A 695 14.89 56.23 -17.56
C LYS A 695 13.55 56.99 -17.62
N ARG A 696 12.65 56.77 -16.66
CA ARG A 696 11.37 57.50 -16.55
C ARG A 696 11.46 58.85 -15.85
N LEU A 697 12.43 59.03 -14.95
CA LEU A 697 12.57 60.26 -14.17
C LEU A 697 13.49 61.30 -14.80
N GLY A 698 14.18 61.00 -15.91
CA GLY A 698 15.00 62.00 -16.63
C GLY A 698 16.11 62.63 -15.79
N ILE A 699 16.56 61.94 -14.74
CA ILE A 699 17.59 62.45 -13.82
C ILE A 699 18.95 62.04 -14.38
N ALA A 700 19.64 63.00 -15.01
CA ALA A 700 21.07 62.89 -15.24
C ALA A 700 21.81 63.12 -13.92
N SER A 701 22.03 62.08 -13.12
CA SER A 701 22.91 62.17 -11.95
C SER A 701 24.31 61.64 -12.30
N LYS A 702 25.24 62.58 -12.38
CA LYS A 702 26.68 62.40 -12.40
C LYS A 702 27.12 61.80 -11.05
N VAL A 703 26.98 60.49 -10.87
CA VAL A 703 27.59 59.76 -9.75
C VAL A 703 28.92 59.21 -10.24
N LYS A 704 29.99 59.68 -9.60
CA LYS A 704 31.37 59.30 -9.84
C LYS A 704 31.53 57.82 -9.50
N SER A 705 32.01 57.07 -10.48
CA SER A 705 32.47 55.68 -10.38
C SER A 705 33.69 55.57 -9.45
N THR A 706 33.45 55.57 -8.14
CA THR A 706 34.42 55.22 -7.10
C THR A 706 33.60 54.86 -5.87
N GLU A 707 33.22 53.58 -5.76
CA GLU A 707 32.65 52.84 -4.60
C GLU A 707 31.76 51.64 -5.03
N LEU A 708 31.88 51.18 -6.28
CA LEU A 708 31.39 49.87 -6.73
C LEU A 708 32.52 48.99 -7.28
N ALA A 709 33.77 49.26 -6.90
CA ALA A 709 34.96 48.46 -7.23
C ALA A 709 35.64 47.90 -5.96
N THR A 710 35.11 48.19 -4.78
CA THR A 710 35.64 47.73 -3.47
C THR A 710 34.76 46.70 -2.79
N ALA A 711 33.61 46.34 -3.37
CA ALA A 711 32.77 45.22 -2.89
C ALA A 711 32.94 43.94 -3.74
N GLU A 712 33.36 44.03 -5.00
CA GLU A 712 33.76 42.85 -5.81
C GLU A 712 35.23 42.43 -5.57
N ALA A 713 36.06 43.32 -5.02
CA ALA A 713 37.46 43.02 -4.67
C ALA A 713 37.65 42.44 -3.25
N HIS A 714 36.59 42.38 -2.42
CA HIS A 714 36.62 41.78 -1.07
C HIS A 714 35.81 40.49 -0.93
N MET A 715 35.26 39.96 -2.03
CA MET A 715 34.65 38.62 -2.09
C MET A 715 35.39 37.68 -3.06
N SER A 716 36.59 38.09 -3.49
CA SER A 716 37.47 37.33 -4.38
C SER A 716 38.90 37.19 -3.81
N LEU A 717 39.05 37.14 -2.49
CA LEU A 717 40.34 36.96 -1.80
C LEU A 717 40.09 36.38 -0.39
N GLU A 718 39.78 35.08 -0.33
CA GLU A 718 40.12 34.15 0.77
C GLU A 718 39.65 32.73 0.38
N MET A 719 40.47 32.07 -0.42
CA MET A 719 40.69 30.63 -0.32
C MET A 719 42.16 30.43 -0.68
N GLU A 720 43.01 30.60 0.34
CA GLU A 720 44.35 30.03 0.32
C GLU A 720 44.22 28.51 0.13
N GLU A 721 44.94 28.00 -0.87
CA GLU A 721 45.30 26.60 -1.00
C GLU A 721 46.06 26.11 0.25
N PRO A 722 45.89 24.85 0.66
CA PRO A 722 46.72 24.25 1.69
C PRO A 722 48.17 24.07 1.18
N PRO A 723 49.21 24.30 2.00
CA PRO A 723 50.58 24.13 1.56
C PRO A 723 50.92 22.65 1.37
N SER A 724 51.18 22.29 0.12
CA SER A 724 51.93 21.10 -0.28
C SER A 724 53.38 21.22 0.21
N VAL A 725 53.78 20.35 1.15
CA VAL A 725 55.19 20.07 1.44
C VAL A 725 55.52 18.72 0.80
N LEU A 726 56.10 18.79 -0.39
CA LEU A 726 56.93 17.76 -1.01
C LEU A 726 58.29 18.42 -1.25
N PRO A 727 59.43 17.77 -0.94
CA PRO A 727 60.73 18.34 -1.22
C PRO A 727 61.09 18.17 -2.70
N ASP A 728 61.38 19.30 -3.33
CA ASP A 728 61.95 19.50 -4.65
C ASP A 728 63.47 19.26 -4.60
N ILE A 729 64.02 18.47 -5.53
CA ILE A 729 65.36 18.70 -6.10
C ILE A 729 65.36 18.22 -7.56
N SER A 730 65.08 19.15 -8.46
CA SER A 730 65.81 19.45 -9.71
C SER A 730 66.86 18.45 -10.23
N ASP A 731 66.64 18.00 -11.47
CA ASP A 731 67.69 17.67 -12.44
C ASP A 731 68.35 18.99 -12.93
N PRO A 732 69.67 19.02 -13.21
CA PRO A 732 70.01 19.01 -14.64
C PRO A 732 71.34 18.35 -15.01
N ASP A 733 71.31 17.79 -16.22
CA ASP A 733 72.39 17.61 -17.21
C ASP A 733 73.48 16.54 -16.97
N ARG A 734 73.36 15.48 -17.81
CA ARG A 734 74.39 15.08 -18.80
C ARG A 734 75.62 14.31 -18.29
N GLU A 735 75.69 13.01 -18.61
CA GLU A 735 76.76 12.38 -19.42
C GLU A 735 76.60 10.85 -19.57
N ASP A 736 76.62 10.41 -20.83
CA ASP A 736 77.37 9.28 -21.40
C ASP A 736 77.16 7.82 -20.94
N THR A 737 76.44 7.12 -21.84
CA THR A 737 76.81 5.86 -22.52
C THR A 737 77.29 4.63 -21.74
N ALA A 738 76.48 3.56 -21.88
CA ALA A 738 76.87 2.19 -22.21
C ALA A 738 77.89 1.45 -21.32
N THR A 739 77.47 0.35 -20.68
CA THR A 739 77.80 -1.03 -21.11
C THR A 739 77.27 -2.12 -20.15
N SER A 740 76.89 -3.24 -20.77
CA SER A 740 76.92 -4.63 -20.29
C SER A 740 76.04 -5.11 -19.11
N ASN A 741 74.93 -5.79 -19.47
CA ASN A 741 74.67 -7.25 -19.38
C ASN A 741 74.81 -8.00 -18.02
N PRO A 742 74.36 -9.28 -17.88
CA PRO A 742 73.09 -9.65 -17.24
C PRO A 742 73.27 -10.73 -16.12
N GLN A 743 72.18 -11.45 -15.79
CA GLN A 743 72.00 -12.59 -14.85
C GLN A 743 71.37 -12.15 -13.52
N SER A 744 70.32 -12.80 -12.99
CA SER A 744 69.80 -14.16 -13.14
C SER A 744 68.30 -14.22 -12.88
#